data_AF-A0A1I6KUE3-F1
#
_entry.id   AF-A0A1I6KUE3-F1
#
_cell.length_a   1.000
_cell.length_b   1.000
_cell.length_c   1.000
_cell.angle_alpha   90.00
_cell.angle_beta   90.00
_cell.angle_gamma   90.00
#
_symmetry.space_group_name_H-M   'P 1'
#
loop_
_entity.id
_entity.type
_entity.pdbx_description
1 polymer ?
#
loop_
_entity_poly.entity_id
_entity_poly.type
_entity_poly.pdbx_seq_one_letter_code
_entity_poly.pdbx_strand_id
1 'polypeptide(L)'
;MSLSLQELIDTIEPPPATSPEAAADRLYMQREYRAAAAAYRALEDNGARIQEKLGASLEDTGDHLAARHIFRPIEDDLSPIGKAIYAQTLFASVSSWGGREGYDAEPEEGIRVLESVLNFDVPPHFAFVVAARNRYHWKGDGGRASIGDQIIRGAHLYPRSELLLLDADCIRQSAQVDPAESIQPLLRFSIDVGVTPRLLWTIHWRYRQLQRPEEALSSLTEAIDCQRRQNGTRDTLGVLLAQRAQMHLQAESYAEAIADAGDAGALCTSHDERMASALIACLAALKADQRAAADEAAAAFLDALFAENQLPWFTAAELHGRMGGENWSGFEIVHFDLTMTAFAGKLERLGDPMHAGWFRYLIACEVMDDATGEGDNVEHDWAALGRILGNAAQLTQHHPHVEALDVRVRGELPDADWGELGCRWMSAWIAINAADGNTPDPTDLPSHLYAHAHQRDLFFAGIAKALKASSPGPHAFNALEAAEIVSYLVDKKMARILYDMLASICIDDDRTDPLFFLGWSAQTVNLRSEAFRAYFDLLDQEPNTVVAITNALLMCDHESMSGQLDQVRQRVATFKAAVDDRERYTKVDEAFEAARRRCLSKRSRLTETLTEAMRGYAQFGDRSATLKNLSLLDAITLVALLRTAPPAGDQLFLPRVSKGSIPFARLMQHRHGFFGLMQHGLISPGQTTDSASIQRKESGSYAWDFPEIDWHINPHALSLADEMRAIPHGGLWPKHWAGAARLLAVDFAREEIAAYLDEQAAARYWPKPDRDDRFQQLLALLVERVSVAEAYSLIYMGAMSAADNKTKYPTSATQASNLMVKRTGERLDRVMSGDLTPKVYDRSWNTPRTQMHLALWEDVLGMADSGFTSRLAQLRFPGERAVRKKGH
;
A
#
# COMPACT_ATOMS: atom_id res chain seq x y z
N MET A 1 28.23 9.48 -55.09
CA MET A 1 28.13 8.06 -55.48
C MET A 1 29.05 7.28 -54.57
N SER A 2 28.47 6.44 -53.73
CA SER A 2 29.23 5.56 -52.86
C SER A 2 29.87 4.48 -53.71
N LEU A 3 31.19 4.50 -53.87
CA LEU A 3 31.87 3.34 -54.42
C LEU A 3 31.75 2.22 -53.37
N SER A 4 30.70 1.40 -53.50
CA SER A 4 30.63 0.08 -52.86
C SER A 4 31.78 -0.77 -53.43
N LEU A 5 32.10 -1.91 -52.80
CA LEU A 5 33.05 -2.88 -53.36
C LEU A 5 32.78 -3.13 -54.86
N GLN A 6 31.49 -3.06 -55.22
CA GLN A 6 30.88 -2.99 -56.54
C GLN A 6 31.52 -2.02 -57.54
N GLU A 7 31.74 -0.79 -57.14
CA GLU A 7 32.06 0.31 -58.06
C GLU A 7 33.59 0.34 -58.33
N LEU A 8 34.37 -0.23 -57.40
CA LEU A 8 35.78 -0.58 -57.56
C LEU A 8 35.96 -1.82 -58.46
N ILE A 9 35.04 -2.79 -58.36
CA ILE A 9 34.95 -3.97 -59.23
C ILE A 9 34.55 -3.59 -60.66
N ASP A 10 33.58 -2.67 -60.83
CA ASP A 10 33.03 -2.27 -62.14
C ASP A 10 34.04 -1.52 -63.04
N THR A 11 35.18 -1.08 -62.49
CA THR A 11 36.28 -0.44 -63.26
C THR A 11 37.34 -1.42 -63.77
N ILE A 12 37.25 -2.70 -63.39
CA ILE A 12 38.20 -3.74 -63.75
C ILE A 12 37.57 -4.57 -64.88
N GLU A 13 38.15 -4.54 -66.09
CA GLU A 13 37.71 -5.44 -67.16
C GLU A 13 37.73 -6.89 -66.65
N PRO A 14 36.62 -7.65 -66.79
CA PRO A 14 36.58 -9.00 -66.28
C PRO A 14 37.65 -9.83 -66.98
N PRO A 15 38.52 -10.54 -66.24
CA PRO A 15 39.64 -11.26 -66.84
C PRO A 15 39.14 -12.26 -67.90
N PRO A 16 39.92 -12.52 -68.96
CA PRO A 16 39.58 -13.58 -69.92
C PRO A 16 39.44 -14.90 -69.16
N ALA A 17 38.36 -15.64 -69.41
CA ALA A 17 38.04 -16.91 -68.74
C ALA A 17 38.99 -18.01 -69.23
N THR A 18 40.23 -17.95 -68.76
CA THR A 18 41.31 -18.88 -69.11
C THR A 18 41.37 -20.07 -68.15
N SER A 19 40.61 -20.03 -67.04
CA SER A 19 40.46 -21.11 -66.07
C SER A 19 39.01 -21.19 -65.54
N PRO A 20 38.59 -22.34 -64.98
CA PRO A 20 37.27 -22.49 -64.33
C PRO A 20 37.02 -21.49 -63.20
N GLU A 21 38.07 -21.13 -62.45
CA GLU A 21 37.98 -20.09 -61.41
C GLU A 21 37.78 -18.70 -62.01
N ALA A 22 38.50 -18.34 -63.09
CA ALA A 22 38.31 -17.04 -63.74
C ALA A 22 36.91 -16.88 -64.35
N ALA A 23 36.25 -17.98 -64.71
CA ALA A 23 34.85 -17.99 -65.12
C ALA A 23 33.91 -17.69 -63.93
N ALA A 24 34.19 -18.25 -62.75
CA ALA A 24 33.45 -17.94 -61.52
C ALA A 24 33.66 -16.48 -61.06
N ASP A 25 34.89 -15.98 -61.13
CA ASP A 25 35.23 -14.57 -60.85
C ASP A 25 34.43 -13.62 -61.77
N ARG A 26 34.28 -13.97 -63.05
CA ARG A 26 33.48 -13.18 -64.00
C ARG A 26 32.00 -13.14 -63.61
N LEU A 27 31.42 -14.27 -63.22
CA LEU A 27 30.02 -14.33 -62.77
C LEU A 27 29.82 -13.46 -61.52
N TYR A 28 30.79 -13.45 -60.62
CA TYR A 28 30.78 -12.58 -59.44
C TYR A 28 30.82 -11.11 -59.84
N MET A 29 31.73 -10.70 -60.75
CA MET A 29 31.79 -9.32 -61.25
C MET A 29 30.51 -8.91 -62.01
N GLN A 30 29.82 -9.86 -62.65
CA GLN A 30 28.54 -9.63 -63.34
C GLN A 30 27.33 -9.59 -62.39
N ARG A 31 27.55 -9.66 -61.07
CA ARG A 31 26.50 -9.66 -60.03
C ARG A 31 25.59 -10.89 -60.07
N GLU A 32 26.02 -11.95 -60.75
CA GLU A 32 25.32 -13.24 -60.76
C GLU A 32 25.76 -14.07 -59.55
N TYR A 33 25.62 -13.53 -58.33
CA TYR A 33 26.22 -14.08 -57.10
C TYR A 33 25.82 -15.54 -56.82
N ARG A 34 24.58 -15.93 -57.11
CA ARG A 34 24.13 -17.34 -57.01
C ARG A 34 24.84 -18.25 -58.01
N ALA A 35 25.05 -17.79 -59.23
CA ALA A 35 25.76 -18.55 -60.27
C ALA A 35 27.25 -18.63 -59.95
N ALA A 36 27.84 -17.53 -59.46
CA ALA A 36 29.23 -17.50 -58.97
C ALA A 36 29.44 -18.48 -57.81
N ALA A 37 28.56 -18.49 -56.81
CA ALA A 37 28.63 -19.44 -55.69
C ALA A 37 28.55 -20.91 -56.16
N ALA A 38 27.66 -21.21 -57.12
CA ALA A 38 27.58 -22.55 -57.70
C ALA A 38 28.86 -22.93 -58.48
N ALA A 39 29.43 -21.97 -59.22
CA ALA A 39 30.67 -22.17 -59.97
C ALA A 39 31.88 -22.41 -59.06
N TYR A 40 32.04 -21.64 -57.97
CA TYR A 40 33.10 -21.87 -56.98
C TYR A 40 32.98 -23.22 -56.28
N ARG A 41 31.76 -23.68 -55.94
CA ARG A 41 31.53 -25.02 -55.36
C ARG A 41 31.91 -26.17 -56.29
N ALA A 42 31.88 -25.94 -57.61
CA ALA A 42 32.17 -26.96 -58.62
C ALA A 42 33.67 -27.10 -58.94
N LEU A 43 34.52 -26.24 -58.38
CA LEU A 43 35.97 -26.34 -58.54
C LEU A 43 36.52 -27.52 -57.73
N GLU A 44 37.51 -28.23 -58.28
CA GLU A 44 38.21 -29.33 -57.57
C GLU A 44 39.09 -28.82 -56.42
N ASP A 45 39.48 -27.54 -56.46
CA ASP A 45 40.26 -26.86 -55.42
C ASP A 45 39.35 -26.39 -54.28
N ASN A 46 39.65 -26.83 -53.06
CA ASN A 46 38.95 -26.45 -51.83
C ASN A 46 39.81 -25.61 -50.87
N GLY A 47 40.87 -24.97 -51.37
CA GLY A 47 41.72 -24.10 -50.56
C GLY A 47 40.97 -22.87 -50.00
N ALA A 48 41.53 -22.28 -48.94
CA ALA A 48 40.94 -21.13 -48.23
C ALA A 48 40.55 -19.97 -49.16
N ARG A 49 41.34 -19.72 -50.23
CA ARG A 49 41.05 -18.71 -51.26
C ARG A 49 39.74 -18.95 -52.01
N ILE A 50 39.45 -20.18 -52.42
CA ILE A 50 38.22 -20.52 -53.15
C ILE A 50 37.02 -20.49 -52.20
N GLN A 51 37.22 -20.98 -50.97
CA GLN A 51 36.21 -20.92 -49.91
C GLN A 51 35.88 -19.48 -49.52
N GLU A 52 36.86 -18.57 -49.46
CA GLU A 52 36.63 -17.14 -49.22
C GLU A 52 35.75 -16.51 -50.30
N LYS A 53 36.04 -16.77 -51.58
CA LYS A 53 35.24 -16.30 -52.72
C LYS A 53 33.81 -16.88 -52.73
N LEU A 54 33.68 -18.15 -52.37
CA LEU A 54 32.39 -18.80 -52.18
C LEU A 54 31.59 -18.16 -51.04
N GLY A 55 32.21 -17.94 -49.89
CA GLY A 55 31.60 -17.28 -48.74
C GLY A 55 31.14 -15.86 -49.06
N ALA A 56 31.97 -15.07 -49.75
CA ALA A 56 31.61 -13.73 -50.20
C ALA A 56 30.41 -13.74 -51.17
N SER A 57 30.39 -14.69 -52.10
CA SER A 57 29.26 -14.87 -53.03
C SER A 57 27.97 -15.24 -52.30
N LEU A 58 28.04 -16.02 -51.22
CA LEU A 58 26.87 -16.40 -50.42
C LEU A 58 26.35 -15.22 -49.59
N GLU A 59 27.24 -14.44 -48.99
CA GLU A 59 26.89 -13.21 -48.27
C GLU A 59 26.13 -12.23 -49.19
N ASP A 60 26.62 -12.00 -50.41
CA ASP A 60 25.98 -11.10 -51.38
C ASP A 60 24.62 -11.62 -51.89
N THR A 61 24.31 -12.90 -51.67
CA THR A 61 22.96 -13.46 -51.94
C THR A 61 21.99 -13.34 -50.77
N GLY A 62 22.45 -12.84 -49.62
CA GLY A 62 21.72 -12.81 -48.35
C GLY A 62 21.73 -14.13 -47.57
N ASP A 63 22.53 -15.12 -47.99
CA ASP A 63 22.69 -16.41 -47.29
C ASP A 63 23.83 -16.33 -46.26
N HIS A 64 23.64 -15.44 -45.28
CA HIS A 64 24.62 -15.12 -44.24
C HIS A 64 25.07 -16.36 -43.46
N LEU A 65 24.15 -17.32 -43.23
CA LEU A 65 24.43 -18.54 -42.48
C LEU A 65 25.34 -19.49 -43.27
N ALA A 66 25.06 -19.71 -44.56
CA ALA A 66 25.92 -20.54 -45.38
C ALA A 66 27.31 -19.91 -45.53
N ALA A 67 27.38 -18.59 -45.69
CA ALA A 67 28.65 -17.86 -45.70
C ALA A 67 29.43 -18.06 -44.38
N ARG A 68 28.77 -17.90 -43.23
CA ARG A 68 29.36 -18.12 -41.90
C ARG A 68 29.94 -19.53 -41.73
N HIS A 69 29.22 -20.56 -42.18
CA HIS A 69 29.70 -21.95 -42.13
C HIS A 69 30.92 -22.21 -43.01
N ILE A 70 31.06 -21.48 -44.12
CA ILE A 70 32.23 -21.55 -45.00
C ILE A 70 33.42 -20.83 -44.37
N PHE A 71 33.20 -19.66 -43.76
CA PHE A 71 34.28 -18.84 -43.20
C PHE A 71 34.84 -19.38 -41.87
N ARG A 72 34.01 -19.88 -40.96
CA ARG A 72 34.43 -20.28 -39.60
C ARG A 72 35.58 -21.31 -39.58
N PRO A 73 35.59 -22.39 -40.40
CA PRO A 73 36.67 -23.38 -40.38
C PRO A 73 38.01 -22.87 -40.92
N ILE A 74 38.01 -21.76 -41.67
CA ILE A 74 39.18 -21.21 -42.37
C ILE A 74 39.55 -19.81 -41.86
N GLU A 75 39.02 -19.38 -40.70
CA GLU A 75 39.17 -18.01 -40.20
C GLU A 75 40.62 -17.51 -40.22
N ASP A 76 41.56 -18.35 -39.78
CA ASP A 76 42.99 -18.01 -39.70
C ASP A 76 43.62 -17.78 -41.08
N ASP A 77 43.09 -18.43 -42.12
CA ASP A 77 43.57 -18.38 -43.50
C ASP A 77 42.85 -17.32 -44.36
N LEU A 78 41.84 -16.64 -43.82
CA LEU A 78 41.10 -15.59 -44.53
C LEU A 78 41.96 -14.35 -44.77
N SER A 79 41.79 -13.74 -45.94
CA SER A 79 42.33 -12.42 -46.21
C SER A 79 41.71 -11.36 -45.27
N PRO A 80 42.34 -10.18 -45.10
CA PRO A 80 41.74 -9.09 -44.32
C PRO A 80 40.33 -8.69 -44.80
N ILE A 81 40.06 -8.77 -46.11
CA ILE A 81 38.73 -8.51 -46.67
C ILE A 81 37.79 -9.67 -46.33
N GLY A 82 38.24 -10.92 -46.48
CA GLY A 82 37.49 -12.12 -46.10
C GLY A 82 37.09 -12.12 -44.62
N LYS A 83 37.99 -11.70 -43.73
CA LYS A 83 37.71 -11.53 -42.28
C LYS A 83 36.68 -10.42 -42.02
N ALA A 84 36.71 -9.32 -42.77
CA ALA A 84 35.71 -8.27 -42.66
C ALA A 84 34.31 -8.75 -43.12
N ILE A 85 34.26 -9.53 -44.20
CA ILE A 85 33.02 -10.18 -44.68
C ILE A 85 32.52 -11.21 -43.65
N TYR A 86 33.42 -12.03 -43.09
CA TYR A 86 33.07 -12.96 -42.03
C TYR A 86 32.48 -12.22 -40.82
N ALA A 87 33.13 -11.15 -40.36
CA ALA A 87 32.60 -10.32 -39.28
C ALA A 87 31.18 -9.79 -39.58
N GLN A 88 30.92 -9.35 -40.82
CA GLN A 88 29.57 -8.94 -41.24
C GLN A 88 28.54 -10.06 -41.08
N THR A 89 28.88 -11.29 -41.48
CA THR A 89 27.98 -12.46 -41.32
C THR A 89 27.66 -12.77 -39.86
N LEU A 90 28.58 -12.45 -38.93
CA LEU A 90 28.42 -12.67 -37.49
C LEU A 90 27.47 -11.63 -36.85
N PHE A 91 27.40 -10.42 -37.41
CA PHE A 91 26.47 -9.37 -36.97
C PHE A 91 25.06 -9.53 -37.53
N ALA A 92 24.90 -10.20 -38.67
CA ALA A 92 23.60 -10.41 -39.29
C ALA A 92 22.73 -11.34 -38.43
N SER A 93 21.63 -10.81 -37.87
CA SER A 93 20.55 -11.65 -37.33
C SER A 93 19.61 -12.05 -38.45
N VAL A 94 19.28 -13.35 -38.55
CA VAL A 94 18.18 -13.79 -39.42
C VAL A 94 16.87 -13.56 -38.66
N SER A 95 16.47 -12.29 -38.55
CA SER A 95 15.15 -11.94 -38.04
C SER A 95 14.12 -12.12 -39.16
N SER A 96 13.52 -13.31 -39.21
CA SER A 96 12.19 -13.41 -39.84
C SER A 96 11.18 -12.80 -38.87
N TRP A 97 10.59 -11.67 -39.24
CA TRP A 97 9.20 -11.43 -38.89
C TRP A 97 8.39 -12.60 -39.47
N GLY A 98 8.27 -13.70 -38.71
CA GLY A 98 7.67 -14.94 -39.21
C GLY A 98 8.22 -16.27 -38.67
N GLY A 99 8.61 -16.37 -37.40
CA GLY A 99 8.38 -17.58 -36.59
C GLY A 99 8.95 -18.94 -37.06
N ARG A 100 10.14 -19.01 -37.67
CA ARG A 100 10.88 -20.29 -37.78
C ARG A 100 12.37 -20.09 -37.49
N GLU A 101 12.87 -20.85 -36.51
CA GLU A 101 14.26 -21.08 -36.08
C GLU A 101 15.26 -20.01 -36.57
N GLY A 102 15.29 -18.87 -35.87
CA GLY A 102 16.32 -17.84 -36.07
C GLY A 102 17.61 -18.24 -35.36
N TYR A 103 18.74 -18.20 -36.07
CA TYR A 103 20.07 -18.31 -35.48
C TYR A 103 20.41 -16.98 -34.79
N ASP A 104 20.99 -17.05 -33.59
CA ASP A 104 21.45 -15.87 -32.86
C ASP A 104 22.64 -15.21 -33.58
N ALA A 105 22.60 -13.89 -33.74
CA ALA A 105 23.77 -13.10 -34.09
C ALA A 105 24.86 -13.34 -33.02
N GLU A 106 26.14 -13.42 -33.40
CA GLU A 106 27.24 -13.52 -32.41
C GLU A 106 28.09 -12.23 -32.49
N PRO A 107 27.56 -11.10 -31.99
CA PRO A 107 28.21 -9.81 -32.12
C PRO A 107 29.59 -9.77 -31.43
N GLU A 108 29.79 -10.51 -30.34
CA GLU A 108 31.09 -10.58 -29.66
C GLU A 108 32.17 -11.24 -30.53
N GLU A 109 31.83 -12.30 -31.25
CA GLU A 109 32.75 -12.94 -32.21
C GLU A 109 32.98 -12.03 -33.41
N GLY A 110 31.93 -11.36 -33.89
CA GLY A 110 32.02 -10.34 -34.95
C GLY A 110 32.98 -9.21 -34.60
N ILE A 111 32.90 -8.69 -33.38
CA ILE A 111 33.80 -7.66 -32.84
C ILE A 111 35.24 -8.17 -32.83
N ARG A 112 35.48 -9.38 -32.27
CA ARG A 112 36.82 -9.98 -32.21
C ARG A 112 37.46 -10.12 -33.59
N VAL A 113 36.71 -10.65 -34.56
CA VAL A 113 37.21 -10.82 -35.93
C VAL A 113 37.52 -9.46 -36.55
N LEU A 114 36.62 -8.47 -36.38
CA LEU A 114 36.80 -7.15 -36.96
C LEU A 114 38.00 -6.40 -36.34
N GLU A 115 38.20 -6.49 -35.03
CA GLU A 115 39.38 -5.94 -34.35
C GLU A 115 40.68 -6.51 -34.94
N SER A 116 40.71 -7.81 -35.26
CA SER A 116 41.90 -8.44 -35.86
C SER A 116 42.27 -7.81 -37.21
N VAL A 117 41.29 -7.31 -37.97
CA VAL A 117 41.47 -6.67 -39.27
C VAL A 117 41.76 -5.17 -39.13
N LEU A 118 41.08 -4.48 -38.22
CA LEU A 118 41.27 -3.05 -37.98
C LEU A 118 42.67 -2.71 -37.43
N ASN A 119 43.35 -3.68 -36.83
CA ASN A 119 44.72 -3.54 -36.32
C ASN A 119 45.82 -3.62 -37.40
N PHE A 120 45.49 -3.88 -38.66
CA PHE A 120 46.46 -3.80 -39.76
C PHE A 120 46.94 -2.35 -39.99
N ASP A 121 48.13 -2.17 -40.58
CA ASP A 121 48.68 -0.85 -40.91
C ASP A 121 47.74 -0.05 -41.83
N VAL A 122 47.20 -0.73 -42.85
CA VAL A 122 46.18 -0.22 -43.77
C VAL A 122 45.04 -1.23 -43.84
N PRO A 123 44.05 -1.18 -42.91
CA PRO A 123 42.90 -2.06 -42.95
C PRO A 123 42.06 -1.77 -44.20
N PRO A 124 41.43 -2.78 -44.82
CA PRO A 124 40.58 -2.57 -45.99
C PRO A 124 39.42 -1.64 -45.66
N HIS A 125 39.05 -0.76 -46.60
CA HIS A 125 37.91 0.17 -46.48
C HIS A 125 36.65 -0.52 -45.96
N PHE A 126 36.36 -1.72 -46.48
CA PHE A 126 35.20 -2.51 -46.10
C PHE A 126 35.15 -2.86 -44.61
N ALA A 127 36.29 -3.09 -43.95
CA ALA A 127 36.32 -3.35 -42.51
C ALA A 127 35.82 -2.14 -41.70
N PHE A 128 36.17 -0.93 -42.10
CA PHE A 128 35.67 0.29 -41.47
C PHE A 128 34.17 0.49 -41.75
N VAL A 129 33.68 0.11 -42.93
CA VAL A 129 32.24 0.15 -43.25
C VAL A 129 31.45 -0.82 -42.37
N VAL A 130 31.94 -2.05 -42.19
CA VAL A 130 31.33 -3.04 -41.30
C VAL A 130 31.33 -2.55 -39.86
N ALA A 131 32.42 -1.92 -39.41
CA ALA A 131 32.53 -1.31 -38.09
C ALA A 131 31.49 -0.20 -37.89
N ALA A 132 31.35 0.71 -38.86
CA ALA A 132 30.43 1.83 -38.79
C ALA A 132 28.96 1.38 -38.74
N ARG A 133 28.56 0.43 -39.59
CA ARG A 133 27.19 -0.12 -39.64
C ARG A 133 26.80 -0.84 -38.35
N ASN A 134 27.74 -1.50 -37.68
CA ASN A 134 27.49 -2.32 -36.51
C ASN A 134 27.92 -1.68 -35.20
N ARG A 135 28.18 -0.36 -35.18
CA ARG A 135 28.69 0.38 -34.01
C ARG A 135 27.87 0.18 -32.73
N TYR A 136 26.56 -0.03 -32.85
CA TYR A 136 25.65 -0.20 -31.70
C TYR A 136 25.88 -1.51 -30.92
N HIS A 137 26.51 -2.51 -31.55
CA HIS A 137 26.87 -3.77 -30.89
C HIS A 137 28.10 -3.64 -29.98
N TRP A 138 28.86 -2.54 -30.10
CA TRP A 138 30.06 -2.28 -29.31
C TRP A 138 29.67 -1.59 -28.00
N LYS A 139 29.36 -2.36 -26.95
CA LYS A 139 29.10 -1.86 -25.60
C LYS A 139 30.28 -2.19 -24.67
N GLY A 140 31.09 -1.21 -24.30
CA GLY A 140 32.13 -1.41 -23.28
C GLY A 140 33.03 -0.20 -23.05
N ASP A 141 32.97 0.38 -21.85
CA ASP A 141 33.82 1.47 -21.32
C ASP A 141 35.26 1.02 -20.94
N GLY A 142 35.88 0.11 -21.71
CA GLY A 142 37.08 -0.58 -21.24
C GLY A 142 38.17 -0.84 -22.27
N GLY A 143 39.10 0.10 -22.43
CA GLY A 143 40.53 -0.21 -22.63
C GLY A 143 41.05 -0.63 -24.01
N ARG A 144 40.27 -0.56 -25.08
CA ARG A 144 40.74 -0.66 -26.48
C ARG A 144 40.28 0.60 -27.21
N ALA A 145 41.05 1.08 -28.21
CA ALA A 145 40.69 2.30 -28.97
C ALA A 145 39.20 2.22 -29.34
N SER A 146 38.43 3.26 -28.98
CA SER A 146 36.98 3.19 -29.13
C SER A 146 36.65 2.87 -30.59
N ILE A 147 35.57 2.13 -30.86
CA ILE A 147 35.11 1.92 -32.24
C ILE A 147 34.96 3.26 -32.98
N GLY A 148 34.66 4.33 -32.23
CA GLY A 148 34.69 5.71 -32.67
C GLY A 148 36.05 6.14 -33.24
N ASP A 149 37.15 5.88 -32.53
CA ASP A 149 38.52 6.17 -32.99
C ASP A 149 38.87 5.39 -34.25
N GLN A 150 38.43 4.14 -34.38
CA GLN A 150 38.64 3.34 -35.59
C GLN A 150 37.83 3.90 -36.78
N ILE A 151 36.58 4.31 -36.58
CA ILE A 151 35.77 4.93 -37.64
C ILE A 151 36.37 6.28 -38.06
N ILE A 152 36.82 7.10 -37.11
CA ILE A 152 37.53 8.36 -37.39
C ILE A 152 38.82 8.10 -38.19
N ARG A 153 39.63 7.10 -37.78
CA ARG A 153 40.80 6.64 -38.54
C ARG A 153 40.42 6.19 -39.95
N GLY A 154 39.34 5.44 -40.09
CA GLY A 154 38.79 5.01 -41.37
C GLY A 154 38.44 6.18 -42.29
N ALA A 155 37.78 7.21 -41.75
CA ALA A 155 37.48 8.45 -42.49
C ALA A 155 38.75 9.21 -42.93
N HIS A 156 39.84 9.16 -42.15
CA HIS A 156 41.13 9.73 -42.54
C HIS A 156 41.86 8.92 -43.62
N LEU A 157 41.83 7.59 -43.55
CA LEU A 157 42.46 6.71 -44.53
C LEU A 157 41.67 6.65 -45.85
N TYR A 158 40.36 6.78 -45.78
CA TYR A 158 39.44 6.73 -46.91
C TYR A 158 38.58 7.99 -47.00
N PRO A 159 39.19 9.17 -47.25
CA PRO A 159 38.49 10.46 -47.23
C PRO A 159 37.49 10.63 -48.38
N ARG A 160 37.41 9.69 -49.31
CA ARG A 160 36.39 9.65 -50.38
C ARG A 160 35.17 8.78 -50.03
N SER A 161 35.10 8.26 -48.80
CA SER A 161 33.98 7.46 -48.34
C SER A 161 32.99 8.31 -47.54
N GLU A 162 31.92 8.75 -48.19
CA GLU A 162 30.85 9.54 -47.56
C GLU A 162 30.32 8.90 -46.28
N LEU A 163 30.03 7.59 -46.30
CA LEU A 163 29.53 6.84 -45.14
C LEU A 163 30.42 7.03 -43.90
N LEU A 164 31.74 6.80 -44.06
CA LEU A 164 32.71 6.91 -42.97
C LEU A 164 32.87 8.36 -42.50
N LEU A 165 32.76 9.33 -43.41
CA LEU A 165 32.78 10.75 -43.05
C LEU A 165 31.57 11.15 -42.21
N LEU A 166 30.37 10.73 -42.60
CA LEU A 166 29.14 11.00 -41.87
C LEU A 166 29.12 10.29 -40.50
N ASP A 167 29.53 9.01 -40.45
CA ASP A 167 29.60 8.29 -39.18
C ASP A 167 30.67 8.86 -38.25
N ALA A 168 31.83 9.28 -38.77
CA ALA A 168 32.85 9.97 -37.99
C ALA A 168 32.37 11.33 -37.46
N ASP A 169 31.57 12.06 -38.24
CA ASP A 169 30.93 13.31 -37.81
C ASP A 169 29.92 13.07 -36.67
N CYS A 170 29.09 12.03 -36.76
CA CYS A 170 28.22 11.62 -35.66
C CYS A 170 29.01 11.30 -34.37
N ILE A 171 30.13 10.58 -34.48
CA ILE A 171 30.99 10.26 -33.32
C ILE A 171 31.60 11.52 -32.71
N ARG A 172 32.13 12.42 -33.55
CA ARG A 172 32.69 13.71 -33.09
C ARG A 172 31.66 14.55 -32.35
N GLN A 173 30.41 14.55 -32.81
CA GLN A 173 29.31 15.22 -32.12
C GLN A 173 29.00 14.63 -30.75
N SER A 174 28.92 13.30 -30.63
CA SER A 174 28.72 12.65 -29.32
C SER A 174 29.87 12.95 -28.36
N ALA A 175 31.08 13.15 -28.88
CA ALA A 175 32.25 13.60 -28.13
C ALA A 175 32.32 15.13 -27.90
N GLN A 176 31.26 15.88 -28.26
CA GLN A 176 31.17 17.33 -28.12
C GLN A 176 32.32 18.11 -28.78
N VAL A 177 32.88 17.58 -29.88
CA VAL A 177 33.87 18.29 -30.69
C VAL A 177 33.23 19.55 -31.27
N ASP A 178 34.02 20.64 -31.35
CA ASP A 178 33.57 21.91 -31.93
C ASP A 178 32.99 21.68 -33.35
N PRO A 179 31.73 22.08 -33.62
CA PRO A 179 31.13 21.97 -34.94
C PRO A 179 31.97 22.61 -36.06
N ALA A 180 32.79 23.63 -35.75
CA ALA A 180 33.67 24.28 -36.70
C ALA A 180 34.80 23.36 -37.18
N GLU A 181 35.26 22.43 -36.33
CA GLU A 181 36.26 21.42 -36.68
C GLU A 181 35.63 20.26 -37.45
N SER A 182 34.40 19.86 -37.08
CA SER A 182 33.72 18.71 -37.70
C SER A 182 33.19 19.00 -39.11
N ILE A 183 32.87 20.26 -39.43
CA ILE A 183 32.32 20.63 -40.74
C ILE A 183 33.36 20.65 -41.88
N GLN A 184 34.65 20.89 -41.57
CA GLN A 184 35.69 21.05 -42.60
C GLN A 184 35.90 19.81 -43.49
N PRO A 185 35.97 18.58 -42.94
CA PRO A 185 36.03 17.36 -43.75
C PRO A 185 34.81 17.18 -44.67
N LEU A 186 33.61 17.55 -44.21
CA LEU A 186 32.36 17.43 -44.98
C LEU A 186 32.36 18.39 -46.18
N LEU A 187 32.76 19.65 -45.96
CA LEU A 187 32.86 20.66 -47.02
C LEU A 187 33.93 20.31 -48.07
N ARG A 188 35.05 19.72 -47.64
CA ARG A 188 36.08 19.27 -48.58
C ARG A 188 35.57 18.13 -49.45
N PHE A 189 34.83 17.19 -48.85
CA PHE A 189 34.25 16.06 -49.57
C PHE A 189 33.19 16.49 -50.60
N SER A 190 32.34 17.46 -50.26
CA SER A 190 31.29 17.96 -51.17
C SER A 190 31.88 18.56 -52.46
N ILE A 191 33.07 19.17 -52.39
CA ILE A 191 33.79 19.72 -53.54
C ILE A 191 34.40 18.62 -54.41
N ASP A 192 35.00 17.60 -53.79
CA ASP A 192 35.89 16.65 -54.47
C ASP A 192 35.16 15.46 -55.13
N VAL A 193 34.02 15.01 -54.60
CA VAL A 193 33.38 13.72 -54.97
C VAL A 193 31.90 13.89 -55.41
N GLY A 194 31.31 15.04 -55.12
CA GLY A 194 29.91 15.38 -55.43
C GLY A 194 29.00 15.33 -54.21
N VAL A 195 27.86 16.01 -54.31
CA VAL A 195 26.90 16.20 -53.21
C VAL A 195 25.78 15.18 -53.22
N THR A 196 25.44 14.66 -52.04
CA THR A 196 24.22 13.89 -51.78
C THR A 196 23.26 14.71 -50.90
N PRO A 197 21.95 14.42 -50.93
CA PRO A 197 20.99 15.08 -50.05
C PRO A 197 21.36 14.95 -48.57
N ARG A 198 21.84 13.76 -48.17
CA ARG A 198 22.24 13.47 -46.79
C ARG A 198 23.46 14.25 -46.33
N LEU A 199 24.51 14.33 -47.16
CA LEU A 199 25.68 15.15 -46.85
C LEU A 199 25.30 16.61 -46.66
N LEU A 200 24.48 17.15 -47.56
CA LEU A 200 24.02 18.53 -47.49
C LEU A 200 23.12 18.78 -46.28
N TRP A 201 22.30 17.81 -45.88
CA TRP A 201 21.54 17.83 -44.64
C TRP A 201 22.44 17.90 -43.40
N THR A 202 23.48 17.06 -43.33
CA THR A 202 24.45 17.11 -42.22
C THR A 202 25.20 18.43 -42.18
N ILE A 203 25.64 18.96 -43.33
CA ILE A 203 26.27 20.28 -43.44
C ILE A 203 25.32 21.39 -42.97
N HIS A 204 24.05 21.34 -43.38
CA HIS A 204 23.01 22.25 -42.91
C HIS A 204 22.91 22.23 -41.37
N TRP A 205 22.86 21.05 -40.78
CA TRP A 205 22.74 20.90 -39.32
C TRP A 205 23.95 21.47 -38.59
N ARG A 206 25.17 21.25 -39.12
CA ARG A 206 26.39 21.87 -38.59
C ARG A 206 26.37 23.39 -38.67
N TYR A 207 25.90 23.96 -39.78
CA TYR A 207 25.74 25.41 -39.89
C TYR A 207 24.71 25.96 -38.90
N ARG A 208 23.62 25.24 -38.61
CA ARG A 208 22.68 25.64 -37.55
C ARG A 208 23.36 25.70 -36.18
N GLN A 209 24.16 24.68 -35.83
CA GLN A 209 24.92 24.68 -34.57
C GLN A 209 25.93 25.84 -34.48
N LEU A 210 26.53 26.21 -35.61
CA LEU A 210 27.45 27.34 -35.72
C LEU A 210 26.76 28.71 -35.76
N GLN A 211 25.43 28.78 -35.63
CA GLN A 211 24.64 30.01 -35.75
C GLN A 211 24.88 30.74 -37.09
N ARG A 212 24.98 29.97 -38.18
CA ARG A 212 25.18 30.46 -39.56
C ARG A 212 23.93 30.18 -40.40
N PRO A 213 22.85 30.96 -40.21
CA PRO A 213 21.52 30.63 -40.76
C PRO A 213 21.46 30.73 -42.29
N GLU A 214 22.21 31.65 -42.91
CA GLU A 214 22.22 31.80 -44.37
C GLU A 214 22.85 30.59 -45.06
N GLU A 215 23.99 30.11 -44.54
CA GLU A 215 24.69 28.94 -45.07
C GLU A 215 23.94 27.64 -44.78
N ALA A 216 23.30 27.55 -43.62
CA ALA A 216 22.39 26.44 -43.30
C ALA A 216 21.21 26.38 -44.29
N LEU A 217 20.62 27.54 -44.62
CA LEU A 217 19.48 27.62 -45.56
C LEU A 217 19.92 27.31 -46.99
N SER A 218 21.10 27.79 -47.40
CA SER A 218 21.68 27.47 -48.71
C SER A 218 21.94 25.97 -48.86
N SER A 219 22.53 25.34 -47.84
CA SER A 219 22.84 23.90 -47.85
C SER A 219 21.55 23.06 -47.91
N LEU A 220 20.52 23.45 -47.16
CA LEU A 220 19.22 22.78 -47.17
C LEU A 220 18.49 22.94 -48.52
N THR A 221 18.58 24.12 -49.13
CA THR A 221 18.03 24.37 -50.48
C THR A 221 18.72 23.49 -51.52
N GLU A 222 20.04 23.38 -51.46
CA GLU A 222 20.79 22.48 -52.33
C GLU A 222 20.42 21.00 -52.09
N ALA A 223 20.16 20.61 -50.83
CA ALA A 223 19.71 19.26 -50.48
C ALA A 223 18.36 18.94 -51.14
N ILE A 224 17.40 19.87 -51.09
CA ILE A 224 16.08 19.78 -51.74
C ILE A 224 16.23 19.62 -53.27
N ASP A 225 17.05 20.45 -53.90
CA ASP A 225 17.29 20.38 -55.35
C ASP A 225 18.03 19.11 -55.76
N CYS A 226 18.93 18.61 -54.91
CA CYS A 226 19.59 17.33 -55.08
C CYS A 226 18.58 16.17 -54.99
N GLN A 227 17.71 16.18 -53.98
CA GLN A 227 16.66 15.18 -53.77
C GLN A 227 15.69 15.13 -54.96
N ARG A 228 15.29 16.30 -55.49
CA ARG A 228 14.44 16.41 -56.69
C ARG A 228 15.10 15.82 -57.94
N ARG A 229 16.39 16.12 -58.17
CA ARG A 229 17.15 15.59 -59.31
C ARG A 229 17.34 14.08 -59.26
N GLN A 230 17.44 13.52 -58.06
CA GLN A 230 17.68 12.09 -57.83
C GLN A 230 16.39 11.27 -57.71
N ASN A 231 15.20 11.85 -57.97
CA ASN A 231 13.90 11.19 -57.79
C ASN A 231 13.74 10.55 -56.40
N GLY A 232 14.21 11.24 -55.35
CA GLY A 232 14.06 10.75 -53.99
C GLY A 232 12.60 10.66 -53.52
N THR A 233 12.36 10.03 -52.38
CA THR A 233 11.00 9.81 -51.85
C THR A 233 10.27 11.13 -51.58
N ARG A 234 8.95 11.11 -51.81
CA ARG A 234 8.08 12.29 -51.61
C ARG A 234 8.06 12.75 -50.15
N ASP A 235 8.03 11.81 -49.19
CA ASP A 235 8.04 12.13 -47.77
C ASP A 235 9.33 12.83 -47.34
N THR A 236 10.50 12.31 -47.74
CA THR A 236 11.78 12.96 -47.45
C THR A 236 11.85 14.36 -48.03
N LEU A 237 11.31 14.58 -49.24
CA LEU A 237 11.23 15.91 -49.82
C LEU A 237 10.31 16.83 -48.99
N GLY A 238 9.18 16.32 -48.50
CA GLY A 238 8.26 17.04 -47.62
C GLY A 238 8.91 17.45 -46.30
N VAL A 239 9.65 16.55 -45.63
CA VAL A 239 10.38 16.85 -44.38
C VAL A 239 11.44 17.92 -44.59
N LEU A 240 12.21 17.84 -45.69
CA LEU A 240 13.22 18.86 -46.02
C LEU A 240 12.58 20.24 -46.27
N LEU A 241 11.41 20.28 -46.93
CA LEU A 241 10.64 21.51 -47.14
C LEU A 241 10.08 22.07 -45.84
N ALA A 242 9.55 21.23 -44.94
CA ALA A 242 9.11 21.64 -43.62
C ALA A 242 10.26 22.24 -42.79
N GLN A 243 11.44 21.62 -42.82
CA GLN A 243 12.63 22.16 -42.16
C GLN A 243 13.03 23.53 -42.75
N ARG A 244 12.93 23.69 -44.08
CA ARG A 244 13.23 24.96 -44.73
C ARG A 244 12.21 26.04 -44.40
N ALA A 245 10.94 25.68 -44.34
CA ALA A 245 9.87 26.56 -43.89
C ALA A 245 10.12 27.07 -42.47
N GLN A 246 10.52 26.18 -41.55
CA GLN A 246 10.89 26.55 -40.19
C GLN A 246 12.07 27.53 -40.16
N MET A 247 13.11 27.29 -40.97
CA MET A 247 14.24 28.23 -41.08
C MET A 247 13.80 29.60 -41.60
N HIS A 248 12.94 29.63 -42.62
CA HIS A 248 12.39 30.88 -43.15
C HIS A 248 11.57 31.62 -42.09
N LEU A 249 10.80 30.90 -41.25
CA LEU A 249 10.09 31.48 -40.11
C LEU A 249 11.07 32.12 -39.10
N GLN A 250 12.16 31.42 -38.76
CA GLN A 250 13.21 31.94 -37.86
C GLN A 250 13.96 33.13 -38.45
N ALA A 251 14.14 33.16 -39.78
CA ALA A 251 14.77 34.25 -40.54
C ALA A 251 13.80 35.39 -40.92
N GLU A 252 12.58 35.39 -40.36
CA GLU A 252 11.53 36.39 -40.63
C GLU A 252 11.10 36.51 -42.11
N SER A 253 11.37 35.48 -42.92
CA SER A 253 10.98 35.36 -44.33
C SER A 253 9.62 34.65 -44.44
N TYR A 254 8.56 35.32 -44.00
CA TYR A 254 7.28 34.66 -43.73
C TYR A 254 6.55 34.15 -44.99
N ALA A 255 6.69 34.82 -46.13
CA ALA A 255 6.03 34.39 -47.37
C ALA A 255 6.60 33.08 -47.89
N GLU A 256 7.93 32.95 -47.84
CA GLU A 256 8.67 31.74 -48.18
C GLU A 256 8.36 30.61 -47.20
N ALA A 257 8.25 30.92 -45.90
CA ALA A 257 7.86 29.94 -44.89
C ALA A 257 6.46 29.36 -45.14
N ILE A 258 5.48 30.20 -45.47
CA ILE A 258 4.11 29.75 -45.78
C ILE A 258 4.09 28.88 -47.04
N ALA A 259 4.80 29.29 -48.09
CA ALA A 259 4.86 28.55 -49.35
C ALA A 259 5.50 27.17 -49.17
N ASP A 260 6.67 27.11 -48.54
CA ASP A 260 7.38 25.84 -48.30
C ASP A 260 6.60 24.90 -47.38
N ALA A 261 5.94 25.44 -46.35
CA ALA A 261 5.10 24.63 -45.46
C ALA A 261 3.87 24.07 -46.17
N GLY A 262 3.27 24.84 -47.08
CA GLY A 262 2.18 24.36 -47.93
C GLY A 262 2.62 23.23 -48.88
N ASP A 263 3.76 23.41 -49.55
CA ASP A 263 4.34 22.39 -50.42
C ASP A 263 4.72 21.12 -49.62
N ALA A 264 5.27 21.29 -48.41
CA ALA A 264 5.58 20.18 -47.51
C ALA A 264 4.31 19.41 -47.14
N GLY A 265 3.26 20.09 -46.68
CA GLY A 265 1.98 19.45 -46.31
C GLY A 265 1.31 18.67 -47.43
N ALA A 266 1.50 19.08 -48.70
CA ALA A 266 1.00 18.35 -49.87
C ALA A 266 1.85 17.12 -50.25
N LEU A 267 3.07 17.03 -49.76
CA LEU A 267 4.02 15.94 -50.06
C LEU A 267 4.09 14.89 -48.95
N CYS A 268 4.00 15.31 -47.68
CA CYS A 268 4.07 14.44 -46.52
C CYS A 268 2.83 13.54 -46.42
N THR A 269 3.06 12.23 -46.30
CA THR A 269 1.99 11.25 -46.11
C THR A 269 1.71 10.94 -44.65
N SER A 270 2.69 11.13 -43.75
CA SER A 270 2.51 10.89 -42.32
C SER A 270 1.69 12.00 -41.66
N HIS A 271 1.12 11.66 -40.51
CA HIS A 271 0.31 12.61 -39.74
C HIS A 271 1.19 13.69 -39.07
N ASP A 272 2.24 13.29 -38.38
CA ASP A 272 3.16 14.16 -37.63
C ASP A 272 3.80 15.25 -38.52
N GLU A 273 4.22 14.87 -39.73
CA GLU A 273 4.85 15.79 -40.69
C GLU A 273 3.85 16.82 -41.23
N ARG A 274 2.58 16.41 -41.41
CA ARG A 274 1.49 17.32 -41.82
C ARG A 274 1.13 18.28 -40.70
N MET A 275 1.11 17.81 -39.45
CA MET A 275 0.94 18.68 -38.28
C MET A 275 2.05 19.74 -38.22
N ALA A 276 3.31 19.31 -38.24
CA ALA A 276 4.44 20.23 -38.14
C ALA A 276 4.41 21.28 -39.27
N SER A 277 4.15 20.85 -40.51
CA SER A 277 4.05 21.75 -41.66
C SER A 277 2.90 22.75 -41.50
N ALA A 278 1.70 22.30 -41.12
CA ALA A 278 0.55 23.18 -40.92
C ALA A 278 0.76 24.17 -39.77
N LEU A 279 1.41 23.75 -38.68
CA LEU A 279 1.77 24.63 -37.58
C LEU A 279 2.77 25.71 -38.03
N ILE A 280 3.83 25.34 -38.77
CA ILE A 280 4.79 26.31 -39.33
C ILE A 280 4.08 27.34 -40.19
N ALA A 281 3.20 26.91 -41.11
CA ALA A 281 2.41 27.80 -41.95
C ALA A 281 1.54 28.75 -41.12
N CYS A 282 0.89 28.24 -40.07
CA CYS A 282 0.07 29.03 -39.16
C CYS A 282 0.90 30.11 -38.44
N LEU A 283 2.03 29.72 -37.84
CA LEU A 283 2.89 30.65 -37.11
C LEU A 283 3.50 31.72 -38.03
N ALA A 284 3.89 31.34 -39.26
CA ALA A 284 4.38 32.26 -40.28
C ALA A 284 3.29 33.25 -40.75
N ALA A 285 2.08 32.77 -41.02
CA ALA A 285 0.95 33.61 -41.39
C ALA A 285 0.56 34.58 -40.26
N LEU A 286 0.63 34.14 -39.00
CA LEU A 286 0.43 35.01 -37.84
C LEU A 286 1.51 36.09 -37.71
N LYS A 287 2.79 35.80 -38.00
CA LYS A 287 3.84 36.83 -38.03
C LYS A 287 3.66 37.80 -39.20
N ALA A 288 3.23 37.31 -40.36
CA ALA A 288 2.95 38.12 -41.55
C ALA A 288 1.64 38.94 -41.44
N ASP A 289 0.92 38.83 -40.32
CA ASP A 289 -0.42 39.41 -40.10
C ASP A 289 -1.45 39.02 -41.20
N GLN A 290 -1.27 37.85 -41.80
CA GLN A 290 -2.17 37.26 -42.81
C GLN A 290 -3.22 36.38 -42.15
N ARG A 291 -4.24 37.02 -41.55
CA ARG A 291 -5.22 36.33 -40.70
C ARG A 291 -5.97 35.18 -41.38
N ALA A 292 -6.39 35.35 -42.63
CA ALA A 292 -7.10 34.30 -43.36
C ALA A 292 -6.24 33.06 -43.61
N ALA A 293 -4.97 33.25 -43.98
CA ALA A 293 -4.01 32.15 -44.17
C ALA A 293 -3.67 31.47 -42.84
N ALA A 294 -3.60 32.24 -41.74
CA ALA A 294 -3.41 31.68 -40.41
C ALA A 294 -4.60 30.82 -39.97
N ASP A 295 -5.84 31.27 -40.21
CA ASP A 295 -7.04 30.51 -39.87
C ASP A 295 -7.14 29.20 -40.70
N GLU A 296 -6.77 29.23 -41.98
CA GLU A 296 -6.72 28.05 -42.85
C GLU A 296 -5.64 27.05 -42.40
N ALA A 297 -4.43 27.53 -42.10
CA ALA A 297 -3.34 26.69 -41.61
C ALA A 297 -3.62 26.13 -40.20
N ALA A 298 -4.28 26.91 -39.34
CA ALA A 298 -4.76 26.46 -38.03
C ALA A 298 -5.79 25.33 -38.16
N ALA A 299 -6.72 25.44 -39.10
CA ALA A 299 -7.69 24.38 -39.39
C ALA A 299 -6.96 23.12 -39.89
N ALA A 300 -6.04 23.24 -40.85
CA ALA A 300 -5.26 22.11 -41.36
C ALA A 300 -4.42 21.42 -40.27
N PHE A 301 -3.88 22.19 -39.32
CA PHE A 301 -3.16 21.65 -38.18
C PHE A 301 -4.08 20.84 -37.25
N LEU A 302 -5.25 21.38 -36.90
CA LEU A 302 -6.21 20.68 -36.04
C LEU A 302 -6.84 19.47 -36.75
N ASP A 303 -7.16 19.58 -38.03
CA ASP A 303 -7.67 18.47 -38.85
C ASP A 303 -6.64 17.34 -38.95
N ALA A 304 -5.36 17.69 -39.10
CA ALA A 304 -4.30 16.72 -38.94
C ALA A 304 -4.42 16.12 -37.54
N LEU A 305 -4.28 16.93 -36.48
CA LEU A 305 -4.19 16.49 -35.08
C LEU A 305 -5.25 15.46 -34.69
N PHE A 306 -6.50 15.69 -35.11
CA PHE A 306 -7.62 14.81 -34.79
C PHE A 306 -7.73 13.57 -35.69
N ALA A 307 -6.99 13.48 -36.79
CA ALA A 307 -7.06 12.35 -37.73
C ALA A 307 -6.55 11.03 -37.13
N GLU A 308 -5.69 11.08 -36.11
CA GLU A 308 -5.17 9.88 -35.42
C GLU A 308 -5.87 9.58 -34.08
N ASN A 309 -6.97 10.26 -33.74
CA ASN A 309 -7.61 10.15 -32.41
C ASN A 309 -6.65 10.43 -31.23
N GLN A 310 -5.59 11.21 -31.46
CA GLN A 310 -4.83 11.81 -30.38
C GLN A 310 -5.66 13.03 -29.91
N LEU A 311 -5.96 13.27 -28.64
CA LEU A 311 -5.03 13.41 -27.51
C LEU A 311 -5.78 13.53 -26.17
N PRO A 312 -5.20 13.01 -25.08
CA PRO A 312 -5.33 13.59 -23.75
C PRO A 312 -4.22 14.62 -23.41
N TRP A 313 -3.07 14.57 -24.09
CA TRP A 313 -1.88 15.38 -23.79
C TRP A 313 -1.02 15.61 -25.05
N PHE A 314 -0.79 16.87 -25.45
CA PHE A 314 0.08 17.24 -26.59
C PHE A 314 1.45 17.72 -26.11
N THR A 315 2.51 17.24 -26.77
CA THR A 315 3.88 17.69 -26.52
C THR A 315 4.51 18.25 -27.79
N ALA A 316 5.31 19.31 -27.67
CA ALA A 316 6.05 19.84 -28.84
C ALA A 316 7.03 18.79 -29.41
N ALA A 317 7.43 17.80 -28.59
CA ALA A 317 8.26 16.67 -28.99
C ALA A 317 7.59 15.73 -30.02
N GLU A 318 6.25 15.69 -30.07
CA GLU A 318 5.48 14.93 -31.08
C GLU A 318 5.64 15.51 -32.50
N LEU A 319 6.08 16.77 -32.62
CA LEU A 319 6.34 17.40 -33.91
C LEU A 319 7.69 16.93 -34.48
N HIS A 320 7.64 15.82 -35.19
CA HIS A 320 8.81 15.21 -35.83
C HIS A 320 8.50 14.73 -37.26
N GLY A 321 9.55 14.59 -38.06
CA GLY A 321 9.49 14.04 -39.41
C GLY A 321 10.49 12.90 -39.60
N ARG A 322 10.25 12.04 -40.60
CA ARG A 322 11.12 10.89 -40.87
C ARG A 322 11.71 10.99 -42.28
N MET A 323 13.02 11.03 -42.37
CA MET A 323 13.73 11.00 -43.65
C MET A 323 14.30 9.61 -43.93
N GLY A 324 14.17 9.13 -45.16
CA GLY A 324 14.71 7.83 -45.59
C GLY A 324 14.73 7.64 -47.11
N GLY A 325 15.29 6.52 -47.58
CA GLY A 325 15.36 6.13 -48.99
C GLY A 325 16.75 5.65 -49.43
N GLU A 326 16.95 5.34 -50.72
CA GLU A 326 18.21 4.76 -51.27
C GLU A 326 19.47 5.62 -51.00
N ASN A 327 19.31 6.92 -50.78
CA ASN A 327 20.41 7.85 -50.47
C ASN A 327 20.61 8.10 -48.96
N TRP A 328 19.89 7.37 -48.11
CA TRP A 328 19.95 7.48 -46.65
C TRP A 328 20.30 6.11 -46.08
N SER A 329 21.23 6.01 -45.12
CA SER A 329 21.66 4.72 -44.57
C SER A 329 20.70 4.12 -43.53
N GLY A 330 19.43 4.57 -43.52
CA GLY A 330 18.41 4.27 -42.52
C GLY A 330 17.34 5.37 -42.47
N PHE A 331 16.53 5.36 -41.41
CA PHE A 331 15.59 6.43 -41.10
C PHE A 331 16.26 7.45 -40.16
N GLU A 332 16.24 8.72 -40.52
CA GLU A 332 16.63 9.84 -39.64
C GLU A 332 15.36 10.53 -39.12
N ILE A 333 15.27 10.72 -37.80
CA ILE A 333 14.18 11.48 -37.16
C ILE A 333 14.60 12.94 -37.07
N VAL A 334 13.74 13.83 -37.55
CA VAL A 334 13.90 15.28 -37.52
C VAL A 334 12.92 15.85 -36.51
N HIS A 335 13.42 16.49 -35.45
CA HIS A 335 12.58 17.23 -34.52
C HIS A 335 12.50 18.70 -34.97
N PHE A 336 11.28 19.22 -35.06
CA PHE A 336 11.06 20.62 -35.42
C PHE A 336 11.09 21.48 -34.15
N ASP A 337 12.09 22.36 -33.99
CA ASP A 337 12.14 23.36 -32.92
C ASP A 337 11.01 24.42 -33.03
N LEU A 338 9.77 24.04 -32.70
CA LEU A 338 8.58 24.86 -32.75
C LEU A 338 8.02 25.06 -31.34
N THR A 339 7.56 26.27 -31.05
CA THR A 339 6.88 26.58 -29.79
C THR A 339 5.64 27.43 -30.04
N MET A 340 4.50 27.04 -29.48
CA MET A 340 3.26 27.81 -29.56
C MET A 340 3.20 28.89 -28.48
N THR A 341 3.93 28.72 -27.37
CA THR A 341 3.92 29.66 -26.24
C THR A 341 4.35 31.07 -26.65
N ALA A 342 5.37 31.19 -27.50
CA ALA A 342 5.83 32.46 -28.07
C ALA A 342 4.75 33.20 -28.90
N PHE A 343 3.70 32.48 -29.29
CA PHE A 343 2.60 32.94 -30.14
C PHE A 343 1.25 32.95 -29.45
N ALA A 344 1.18 32.61 -28.15
CA ALA A 344 -0.06 32.42 -27.41
C ALA A 344 -1.05 33.57 -27.61
N GLY A 345 -0.60 34.81 -27.40
CA GLY A 345 -1.45 35.98 -27.56
C GLY A 345 -2.01 36.20 -28.98
N LYS A 346 -1.40 35.64 -30.04
CA LYS A 346 -1.94 35.69 -31.42
C LYS A 346 -2.85 34.48 -31.70
N LEU A 347 -2.45 33.28 -31.28
CA LEU A 347 -3.22 32.03 -31.45
C LEU A 347 -4.55 32.06 -30.68
N GLU A 348 -4.58 32.67 -29.50
CA GLU A 348 -5.80 32.90 -28.70
C GLU A 348 -6.83 33.81 -29.38
N ARG A 349 -6.43 34.51 -30.44
CA ARG A 349 -7.24 35.49 -31.18
C ARG A 349 -7.45 35.09 -32.64
N LEU A 350 -7.35 33.81 -32.99
CA LEU A 350 -7.75 33.28 -34.30
C LEU A 350 -9.20 33.66 -34.64
N GLY A 351 -9.55 33.66 -35.92
CA GLY A 351 -10.88 34.05 -36.40
C GLY A 351 -11.99 33.09 -35.97
N ASP A 352 -11.68 31.79 -35.90
CA ASP A 352 -12.59 30.75 -35.43
C ASP A 352 -12.48 30.56 -33.90
N PRO A 353 -13.57 30.77 -33.13
CA PRO A 353 -13.57 30.60 -31.68
C PRO A 353 -13.23 29.17 -31.22
N MET A 354 -13.61 28.14 -31.99
CA MET A 354 -13.33 26.74 -31.67
C MET A 354 -11.84 26.46 -31.86
N HIS A 355 -11.22 26.92 -32.96
CA HIS A 355 -9.78 26.80 -33.15
C HIS A 355 -8.99 27.53 -32.06
N ALA A 356 -9.40 28.77 -31.73
CA ALA A 356 -8.79 29.51 -30.63
C ALA A 356 -8.91 28.76 -29.28
N GLY A 357 -10.05 28.09 -29.04
CA GLY A 357 -10.25 27.23 -27.86
C GLY A 357 -9.28 26.05 -27.81
N TRP A 358 -9.07 25.37 -28.94
CA TRP A 358 -8.11 24.26 -29.04
C TRP A 358 -6.67 24.72 -28.88
N PHE A 359 -6.27 25.83 -29.51
CA PHE A 359 -4.90 26.34 -29.33
C PHE A 359 -4.63 26.77 -27.89
N ARG A 360 -5.62 27.35 -27.17
CA ARG A 360 -5.48 27.62 -25.72
C ARG A 360 -5.17 26.35 -24.92
N TYR A 361 -5.86 25.25 -25.23
CA TYR A 361 -5.61 23.95 -24.62
C TYR A 361 -4.20 23.43 -24.96
N LEU A 362 -3.82 23.43 -26.24
CA LEU A 362 -2.52 22.91 -26.69
C LEU A 362 -1.34 23.72 -26.14
N ILE A 363 -1.46 25.04 -26.05
CA ILE A 363 -0.45 25.90 -25.41
C ILE A 363 -0.33 25.57 -23.92
N ALA A 364 -1.45 25.32 -23.23
CA ALA A 364 -1.40 24.94 -21.83
C ALA A 364 -0.75 23.57 -21.61
N CYS A 365 -0.97 22.60 -22.51
CA CYS A 365 -0.25 21.32 -22.52
C CYS A 365 1.27 21.54 -22.72
N GLU A 366 1.67 22.34 -23.72
CA GLU A 366 3.09 22.64 -23.98
C GLU A 366 3.79 23.27 -22.76
N VAL A 367 3.16 24.25 -22.09
CA VAL A 367 3.71 24.89 -20.88
C VAL A 367 3.85 23.91 -19.71
N MET A 368 2.92 22.96 -19.60
CA MET A 368 2.98 21.93 -18.56
C MET A 368 4.07 20.88 -18.86
N ASP A 369 4.28 20.53 -20.12
CA ASP A 369 5.28 19.56 -20.57
C ASP A 369 6.72 20.08 -20.39
N ASP A 370 6.99 21.32 -20.80
CA ASP A 370 8.31 21.98 -20.68
C ASP A 370 8.84 22.05 -19.23
N ALA A 371 7.94 22.00 -18.26
CA ALA A 371 8.24 22.01 -16.83
C ALA A 371 8.56 20.61 -16.26
N THR A 372 8.40 19.52 -17.01
CA THR A 372 8.72 18.16 -16.52
C THR A 372 10.14 17.70 -16.88
N GLY A 373 10.86 18.47 -17.70
CA GLY A 373 12.27 18.25 -18.01
C GLY A 373 13.18 18.58 -16.83
N GLU A 374 13.65 17.54 -16.13
CA GLU A 374 14.66 17.58 -15.04
C GLU A 374 14.14 17.95 -13.63
N GLY A 375 13.38 17.03 -13.01
CA GLY A 375 13.27 16.92 -11.53
C GLY A 375 11.86 17.06 -10.96
N ASP A 376 11.48 16.15 -10.07
CA ASP A 376 10.14 15.94 -9.48
C ASP A 376 9.56 17.10 -8.62
N ASN A 377 9.87 18.38 -8.87
CA ASN A 377 9.24 19.52 -8.19
C ASN A 377 9.37 20.82 -9.02
N VAL A 378 8.75 20.86 -10.20
CA VAL A 378 8.60 22.14 -10.90
C VAL A 378 7.31 22.82 -10.47
N GLU A 379 7.45 23.98 -9.81
CA GLU A 379 6.32 24.81 -9.39
C GLU A 379 5.77 25.55 -10.62
N HIS A 380 4.64 25.10 -11.14
CA HIS A 380 3.98 25.77 -12.26
C HIS A 380 3.36 27.11 -11.81
N ASP A 381 3.42 28.14 -12.66
CA ASP A 381 2.58 29.34 -12.50
C ASP A 381 1.15 29.02 -12.91
N TRP A 382 0.39 28.44 -11.98
CA TRP A 382 -1.02 28.08 -12.18
C TRP A 382 -1.89 29.28 -12.57
N ALA A 383 -1.54 30.49 -12.13
CA ALA A 383 -2.26 31.69 -12.53
C ALA A 383 -2.00 32.05 -14.00
N ALA A 384 -0.79 31.81 -14.52
CA ALA A 384 -0.50 31.94 -15.95
C ALA A 384 -1.24 30.90 -16.78
N LEU A 385 -1.21 29.63 -16.38
CA LEU A 385 -1.97 28.56 -17.05
C LEU A 385 -3.47 28.86 -17.07
N GLY A 386 -4.02 29.34 -15.96
CA GLY A 386 -5.44 29.74 -15.89
C GLY A 386 -5.79 30.89 -16.84
N ARG A 387 -4.87 31.85 -17.05
CA ARG A 387 -5.04 32.93 -18.04
C ARG A 387 -5.01 32.42 -19.49
N ILE A 388 -4.09 31.50 -19.80
CA ILE A 388 -3.96 30.88 -21.12
C ILE A 388 -5.24 30.09 -21.45
N LEU A 389 -5.63 29.16 -20.58
CA LEU A 389 -6.83 28.34 -20.77
C LEU A 389 -8.09 29.21 -20.89
N GLY A 390 -8.27 30.18 -19.99
CA GLY A 390 -9.39 31.11 -20.05
C GLY A 390 -10.75 30.42 -20.16
N ASN A 391 -11.42 30.57 -21.32
CA ASN A 391 -12.71 29.95 -21.64
C ASN A 391 -12.59 28.80 -22.66
N ALA A 392 -11.41 28.19 -22.82
CA ALA A 392 -11.16 27.11 -23.77
C ALA A 392 -12.19 25.99 -23.68
N ALA A 393 -12.55 25.58 -22.47
CA ALA A 393 -13.54 24.52 -22.26
C ALA A 393 -14.92 24.89 -22.84
N GLN A 394 -15.37 26.14 -22.70
CA GLN A 394 -16.63 26.60 -23.30
C GLN A 394 -16.53 26.68 -24.83
N LEU A 395 -15.40 27.18 -25.34
CA LEU A 395 -15.17 27.34 -26.79
C LEU A 395 -15.07 26.01 -27.52
N THR A 396 -14.59 24.98 -26.84
CA THR A 396 -14.50 23.59 -27.34
C THR A 396 -15.73 22.77 -26.99
N GLN A 397 -16.85 23.41 -26.62
CA GLN A 397 -18.13 22.77 -26.28
C GLN A 397 -18.01 21.73 -25.16
N HIS A 398 -17.20 22.04 -24.15
CA HIS A 398 -16.90 21.18 -23.01
C HIS A 398 -16.26 19.86 -23.44
N HIS A 399 -15.32 19.92 -24.40
CA HIS A 399 -14.59 18.73 -24.81
C HIS A 399 -13.91 18.07 -23.60
N PRO A 400 -14.04 16.75 -23.40
CA PRO A 400 -13.67 16.11 -22.14
C PRO A 400 -12.21 16.29 -21.72
N HIS A 401 -11.26 16.25 -22.66
CA HIS A 401 -9.85 16.50 -22.36
C HIS A 401 -9.55 17.95 -21.96
N VAL A 402 -10.25 18.91 -22.56
CA VAL A 402 -10.11 20.34 -22.23
C VAL A 402 -10.73 20.62 -20.85
N GLU A 403 -11.85 19.97 -20.54
CA GLU A 403 -12.49 20.01 -19.22
C GLU A 403 -11.59 19.43 -18.13
N ALA A 404 -10.94 18.29 -18.38
CA ALA A 404 -10.02 17.68 -17.41
C ALA A 404 -8.86 18.64 -17.06
N LEU A 405 -8.23 19.24 -18.08
CA LEU A 405 -7.15 20.21 -17.86
C LEU A 405 -7.63 21.50 -17.18
N ASP A 406 -8.80 22.03 -17.56
CA ASP A 406 -9.39 23.20 -16.91
C ASP A 406 -9.68 22.94 -15.44
N VAL A 407 -10.15 21.74 -15.07
CA VAL A 407 -10.35 21.36 -13.67
C VAL A 407 -9.04 21.33 -12.89
N ARG A 408 -8.00 20.71 -13.46
CA ARG A 408 -6.66 20.64 -12.85
C ARG A 408 -6.14 22.05 -12.56
N VAL A 409 -6.09 22.92 -13.58
CA VAL A 409 -5.55 24.27 -13.43
C VAL A 409 -6.40 25.14 -12.50
N ARG A 410 -7.74 25.10 -12.62
CA ARG A 410 -8.61 25.88 -11.73
C ARG A 410 -8.54 25.43 -10.28
N GLY A 411 -8.32 24.15 -10.02
CA GLY A 411 -8.13 23.62 -8.67
C GLY A 411 -6.91 24.20 -7.96
N GLU A 412 -5.94 24.73 -8.70
CA GLU A 412 -4.73 25.33 -8.13
C GLU A 412 -4.89 26.84 -7.85
N LEU A 413 -6.04 27.43 -8.24
CA LEU A 413 -6.33 28.84 -8.04
C LEU A 413 -7.05 29.10 -6.69
N PRO A 414 -6.83 30.27 -6.04
CA PRO A 414 -7.35 30.55 -4.70
C PRO A 414 -8.88 30.52 -4.55
N ASP A 415 -9.62 30.87 -5.61
CA ASP A 415 -11.09 31.04 -5.60
C ASP A 415 -11.85 29.87 -6.26
N ALA A 416 -11.27 28.68 -6.25
CA ALA A 416 -11.85 27.49 -6.87
C ALA A 416 -13.18 27.06 -6.20
N ASP A 417 -14.25 26.88 -7.00
CA ASP A 417 -15.45 26.16 -6.56
C ASP A 417 -15.20 24.66 -6.61
N TRP A 418 -14.67 24.12 -5.52
CA TRP A 418 -14.30 22.71 -5.40
C TRP A 418 -15.46 21.76 -5.70
N GLY A 419 -16.70 22.12 -5.35
CA GLY A 419 -17.87 21.27 -5.63
C GLY A 419 -18.21 21.20 -7.11
N GLU A 420 -18.12 22.33 -7.81
CA GLU A 420 -18.26 22.38 -9.27
C GLU A 420 -17.12 21.63 -9.97
N LEU A 421 -15.88 21.84 -9.54
CA LEU A 421 -14.70 21.17 -10.09
C LEU A 421 -14.80 19.64 -9.96
N GLY A 422 -15.23 19.13 -8.81
CA GLY A 422 -15.47 17.70 -8.63
C GLY A 422 -16.56 17.15 -9.56
N CYS A 423 -17.64 17.92 -9.79
CA CYS A 423 -18.67 17.52 -10.74
C CYS A 423 -18.13 17.44 -12.18
N ARG A 424 -17.36 18.46 -12.59
CA ARG A 424 -16.81 18.58 -13.95
C ARG A 424 -15.75 17.51 -14.22
N TRP A 425 -14.87 17.24 -13.25
CA TRP A 425 -13.86 16.17 -13.34
C TRP A 425 -14.50 14.82 -13.65
N MET A 426 -15.51 14.43 -12.86
CA MET A 426 -16.18 13.15 -13.05
C MET A 426 -16.94 13.10 -14.39
N SER A 427 -17.57 14.20 -14.79
CA SER A 427 -18.30 14.28 -16.06
C SER A 427 -17.38 14.16 -17.27
N ALA A 428 -16.22 14.83 -17.23
CA ALA A 428 -15.17 14.72 -18.23
C ALA A 428 -14.67 13.27 -18.32
N TRP A 429 -14.36 12.65 -17.17
CA TRP A 429 -13.91 11.26 -17.13
C TRP A 429 -14.91 10.28 -17.77
N ILE A 430 -16.20 10.42 -17.43
CA ILE A 430 -17.28 9.57 -18.01
C ILE A 430 -17.32 9.74 -19.54
N ALA A 431 -17.21 10.98 -20.02
CA ALA A 431 -17.28 11.28 -21.44
C ALA A 431 -16.07 10.72 -22.22
N ILE A 432 -14.85 10.78 -21.66
CA ILE A 432 -13.65 10.20 -22.31
C ILE A 432 -13.79 8.67 -22.42
N ASN A 433 -14.20 8.00 -21.33
CA ASN A 433 -14.31 6.53 -21.33
C ASN A 433 -15.41 6.01 -22.26
N ALA A 434 -16.47 6.80 -22.46
CA ALA A 434 -17.50 6.46 -23.44
C ALA A 434 -17.03 6.56 -24.89
N ALA A 435 -15.99 7.36 -25.17
CA ALA A 435 -15.51 7.65 -26.52
C ALA A 435 -14.42 6.69 -27.01
N ASP A 436 -13.38 6.42 -26.20
CA ASP A 436 -12.11 5.91 -26.76
C ASP A 436 -11.65 4.52 -26.31
N GLY A 437 -12.28 3.87 -25.32
CA GLY A 437 -11.86 2.54 -24.83
C GLY A 437 -10.43 2.46 -24.25
N ASN A 438 -9.64 3.52 -24.43
CA ASN A 438 -8.38 3.79 -23.77
C ASN A 438 -8.67 4.63 -22.53
N THR A 439 -8.34 4.10 -21.36
CA THR A 439 -8.39 4.83 -20.10
C THR A 439 -7.47 6.04 -20.18
N PRO A 440 -7.98 7.29 -20.13
CA PRO A 440 -7.13 8.45 -19.89
C PRO A 440 -6.46 8.31 -18.53
N ASP A 441 -5.27 8.87 -18.36
CA ASP A 441 -4.56 8.89 -17.09
C ASP A 441 -5.41 9.66 -16.05
N PRO A 442 -6.03 8.98 -15.08
CA PRO A 442 -6.99 9.59 -14.16
C PRO A 442 -6.29 10.32 -13.00
N THR A 443 -4.97 10.52 -13.07
CA THR A 443 -4.12 10.81 -11.90
C THR A 443 -3.89 12.28 -11.58
N ASP A 444 -4.26 13.23 -12.44
CA ASP A 444 -4.01 14.66 -12.19
C ASP A 444 -5.10 15.35 -11.36
N LEU A 445 -5.31 14.85 -10.13
CA LEU A 445 -6.06 15.60 -9.12
C LEU A 445 -5.27 16.83 -8.67
N PRO A 446 -5.94 17.99 -8.43
CA PRO A 446 -5.29 19.18 -7.91
C PRO A 446 -4.41 18.90 -6.68
N SER A 447 -3.18 19.38 -6.65
CA SER A 447 -2.19 19.13 -5.61
C SER A 447 -2.67 19.67 -4.26
N HIS A 448 -3.35 20.82 -4.28
CA HIS A 448 -4.01 21.44 -3.13
C HIS A 448 -5.12 20.57 -2.51
N LEU A 449 -5.67 19.63 -3.25
CA LEU A 449 -6.63 18.65 -2.74
C LEU A 449 -6.00 17.87 -1.58
N TYR A 450 -4.69 17.60 -1.58
CA TYR A 450 -4.05 16.89 -0.48
C TYR A 450 -3.75 17.77 0.76
N ALA A 451 -3.82 19.10 0.65
CA ALA A 451 -3.47 20.02 1.73
C ALA A 451 -4.66 20.41 2.63
N HIS A 452 -5.85 20.62 2.07
CA HIS A 452 -6.97 21.24 2.80
C HIS A 452 -8.21 20.35 2.92
N ALA A 453 -8.54 19.95 4.16
CA ALA A 453 -9.64 19.03 4.45
C ALA A 453 -11.01 19.50 3.92
N HIS A 454 -11.37 20.77 4.12
CA HIS A 454 -12.69 21.26 3.72
C HIS A 454 -12.89 21.31 2.20
N GLN A 455 -11.87 21.72 1.46
CA GLN A 455 -11.90 21.81 -0.01
C GLN A 455 -12.04 20.42 -0.64
N ARG A 456 -11.35 19.42 -0.08
CA ARG A 456 -11.55 18.00 -0.45
C ARG A 456 -12.97 17.53 -0.29
N ASP A 457 -13.58 17.79 0.87
CA ASP A 457 -14.93 17.32 1.16
C ASP A 457 -15.92 17.85 0.11
N LEU A 458 -15.75 19.12 -0.28
CA LEU A 458 -16.54 19.75 -1.34
C LEU A 458 -16.29 19.10 -2.70
N PHE A 459 -15.03 18.86 -3.06
CA PHE A 459 -14.66 18.21 -4.32
C PHE A 459 -15.25 16.79 -4.45
N PHE A 460 -15.05 15.95 -3.44
CA PHE A 460 -15.59 14.60 -3.46
C PHE A 460 -17.13 14.58 -3.39
N ALA A 461 -17.76 15.52 -2.69
CA ALA A 461 -19.21 15.69 -2.75
C ALA A 461 -19.69 16.08 -4.16
N GLY A 462 -18.90 16.88 -4.89
CA GLY A 462 -19.11 17.19 -6.30
C GLY A 462 -19.07 15.94 -7.19
N ILE A 463 -18.07 15.09 -7.02
CA ILE A 463 -17.98 13.80 -7.72
C ILE A 463 -19.21 12.94 -7.45
N ALA A 464 -19.61 12.78 -6.19
CA ALA A 464 -20.80 12.01 -5.82
C ALA A 464 -22.08 12.57 -6.47
N LYS A 465 -22.19 13.90 -6.57
CA LYS A 465 -23.31 14.57 -7.25
C LYS A 465 -23.33 14.28 -8.75
N ALA A 466 -22.18 14.29 -9.43
CA ALA A 466 -22.08 13.96 -10.85
C ALA A 466 -22.41 12.49 -11.13
N LEU A 467 -21.89 11.55 -10.33
CA LEU A 467 -22.22 10.12 -10.42
C LEU A 467 -23.71 9.85 -10.23
N LYS A 468 -24.40 10.65 -9.41
CA LYS A 468 -25.84 10.52 -9.23
C LYS A 468 -26.65 11.09 -10.41
N ALA A 469 -26.10 12.08 -11.12
CA ALA A 469 -26.75 12.73 -12.24
C ALA A 469 -26.62 11.92 -13.55
N SER A 470 -25.54 11.15 -13.67
CA SER A 470 -25.17 10.41 -14.87
C SER A 470 -25.08 8.93 -14.53
N SER A 471 -25.84 8.03 -15.18
CA SER A 471 -25.65 6.56 -15.03
C SER A 471 -24.29 6.20 -15.63
N PRO A 472 -23.23 6.04 -14.83
CA PRO A 472 -21.88 6.20 -15.34
C PRO A 472 -21.31 4.87 -15.88
N GLY A 473 -22.13 3.81 -15.89
CA GLY A 473 -21.74 2.45 -16.28
C GLY A 473 -20.73 1.84 -15.31
N PRO A 474 -20.31 0.59 -15.57
CA PRO A 474 -19.42 -0.16 -14.68
C PRO A 474 -18.00 0.42 -14.61
N HIS A 475 -17.58 1.26 -15.56
CA HIS A 475 -16.21 1.77 -15.59
C HIS A 475 -15.94 2.85 -14.54
N ALA A 476 -16.97 3.49 -13.97
CA ALA A 476 -16.83 4.58 -13.01
C ALA A 476 -16.02 4.22 -11.76
N PHE A 477 -16.12 2.97 -11.29
CA PHE A 477 -15.31 2.52 -10.16
C PHE A 477 -13.82 2.49 -10.50
N ASN A 478 -13.45 2.06 -11.70
CA ASN A 478 -12.06 2.01 -12.15
C ASN A 478 -11.44 3.42 -12.17
N ALA A 479 -12.23 4.46 -12.47
CA ALA A 479 -11.82 5.86 -12.37
C ALA A 479 -11.35 6.22 -10.97
N LEU A 480 -12.20 5.90 -9.99
CA LEU A 480 -11.99 6.26 -8.60
C LEU A 480 -10.85 5.45 -7.99
N GLU A 481 -10.66 4.21 -8.43
CA GLU A 481 -9.55 3.38 -8.03
C GLU A 481 -8.22 3.85 -8.60
N ALA A 482 -8.16 4.11 -9.92
CA ALA A 482 -6.95 4.56 -10.59
C ALA A 482 -6.51 5.98 -10.15
N ALA A 483 -7.45 6.83 -9.73
CA ALA A 483 -7.16 8.13 -9.11
C ALA A 483 -6.89 8.04 -7.59
N GLU A 484 -6.77 6.83 -7.02
CA GLU A 484 -6.58 6.56 -5.58
C GLU A 484 -7.65 7.17 -4.65
N ILE A 485 -8.83 7.53 -5.17
CA ILE A 485 -9.90 8.16 -4.41
C ILE A 485 -10.50 7.16 -3.42
N VAL A 486 -10.73 5.91 -3.82
CA VAL A 486 -11.34 4.89 -2.94
C VAL A 486 -10.45 4.61 -1.74
N SER A 487 -9.16 4.32 -1.97
CA SER A 487 -8.18 4.05 -0.91
C SER A 487 -8.03 5.27 0.01
N TYR A 488 -7.94 6.47 -0.56
CA TYR A 488 -7.86 7.71 0.22
C TYR A 488 -9.07 7.92 1.13
N LEU A 489 -10.30 7.76 0.61
CA LEU A 489 -11.53 7.94 1.39
C LEU A 489 -11.65 6.91 2.52
N VAL A 490 -11.17 5.68 2.30
CA VAL A 490 -11.07 4.64 3.34
C VAL A 490 -10.09 5.07 4.43
N ASP A 491 -8.88 5.48 4.06
CA ASP A 491 -7.82 5.89 4.98
C ASP A 491 -8.19 7.11 5.82
N LYS A 492 -8.87 8.08 5.20
CA LYS A 492 -9.37 9.29 5.89
C LYS A 492 -10.70 9.09 6.60
N LYS A 493 -11.25 7.86 6.59
CA LYS A 493 -12.52 7.50 7.24
C LYS A 493 -13.70 8.35 6.75
N MET A 494 -13.71 8.74 5.48
CA MET A 494 -14.74 9.55 4.83
C MET A 494 -15.87 8.67 4.27
N ALA A 495 -16.38 7.76 5.11
CA ALA A 495 -17.28 6.69 4.69
C ALA A 495 -18.62 7.18 4.10
N ARG A 496 -19.13 8.35 4.52
CA ARG A 496 -20.38 8.90 3.99
C ARG A 496 -20.28 9.28 2.52
N ILE A 497 -19.20 9.97 2.17
CA ILE A 497 -18.93 10.40 0.79
C ILE A 497 -18.69 9.17 -0.09
N LEU A 498 -17.89 8.21 0.40
CA LEU A 498 -17.66 6.95 -0.32
C LEU A 498 -18.96 6.17 -0.56
N TYR A 499 -19.84 6.10 0.45
CA TYR A 499 -21.15 5.48 0.31
C TYR A 499 -21.99 6.17 -0.77
N ASP A 500 -22.07 7.51 -0.76
CA ASP A 500 -22.89 8.26 -1.73
C ASP A 500 -22.40 8.05 -3.18
N MET A 501 -21.08 7.92 -3.38
CA MET A 501 -20.48 7.56 -4.68
C MET A 501 -20.84 6.13 -5.09
N LEU A 502 -20.54 5.14 -4.23
CA LEU A 502 -20.69 3.72 -4.55
C LEU A 502 -22.15 3.29 -4.67
N ALA A 503 -23.06 3.94 -3.93
CA ALA A 503 -24.49 3.67 -4.04
C ALA A 503 -25.05 4.04 -5.42
N SER A 504 -24.42 4.98 -6.13
CA SER A 504 -24.78 5.34 -7.51
C SER A 504 -24.12 4.38 -8.51
N ILE A 505 -22.84 4.03 -8.29
CA ILE A 505 -22.07 3.12 -9.16
C ILE A 505 -22.66 1.71 -9.14
N CYS A 506 -22.95 1.15 -7.96
CA CYS A 506 -23.44 -0.23 -7.81
C CYS A 506 -24.91 -0.42 -8.26
N ILE A 507 -25.52 0.57 -8.90
CA ILE A 507 -26.79 0.40 -9.62
C ILE A 507 -26.55 -0.40 -10.90
N ASP A 508 -25.46 -0.10 -11.60
CA ASP A 508 -25.11 -0.69 -12.90
C ASP A 508 -23.81 -1.52 -12.86
N ASP A 509 -23.10 -1.53 -11.72
CA ASP A 509 -21.87 -2.30 -11.49
C ASP A 509 -22.07 -3.31 -10.35
N ASP A 510 -22.14 -4.59 -10.67
CA ASP A 510 -22.29 -5.67 -9.71
C ASP A 510 -20.97 -6.35 -9.35
N ARG A 511 -19.80 -5.85 -9.78
CA ARG A 511 -18.51 -6.47 -9.45
C ARG A 511 -18.23 -6.46 -7.94
N THR A 512 -17.37 -7.39 -7.52
CA THR A 512 -17.11 -7.67 -6.11
C THR A 512 -16.41 -6.52 -5.37
N ASP A 513 -15.47 -5.81 -6.00
CA ASP A 513 -14.76 -4.68 -5.38
C ASP A 513 -15.69 -3.49 -5.04
N PRO A 514 -16.48 -2.93 -5.99
CA PRO A 514 -17.48 -1.91 -5.67
C PRO A 514 -18.45 -2.34 -4.56
N LEU A 515 -18.96 -3.58 -4.63
CA LEU A 515 -19.88 -4.12 -3.62
C LEU A 515 -19.23 -4.23 -2.24
N PHE A 516 -17.95 -4.60 -2.17
CA PHE A 516 -17.21 -4.68 -0.92
C PHE A 516 -17.12 -3.31 -0.23
N PHE A 517 -16.69 -2.28 -0.97
CA PHE A 517 -16.56 -0.94 -0.44
C PHE A 517 -17.92 -0.29 -0.16
N LEU A 518 -18.98 -0.64 -0.92
CA LEU A 518 -20.35 -0.22 -0.63
C LEU A 518 -20.80 -0.80 0.72
N GLY A 519 -20.57 -2.10 0.94
CA GLY A 519 -20.87 -2.76 2.21
C GLY A 519 -20.12 -2.15 3.39
N TRP A 520 -18.81 -1.91 3.22
CA TRP A 520 -17.97 -1.31 4.27
C TRP A 520 -18.36 0.13 4.61
N SER A 521 -18.59 0.96 3.60
CA SER A 521 -18.98 2.35 3.78
C SER A 521 -20.37 2.44 4.44
N ALA A 522 -21.35 1.64 3.97
CA ALA A 522 -22.68 1.52 4.56
C ALA A 522 -22.64 1.06 6.04
N GLN A 523 -21.82 0.05 6.35
CA GLN A 523 -21.62 -0.42 7.72
C GLN A 523 -21.09 0.72 8.61
N THR A 524 -20.09 1.46 8.13
CA THR A 524 -19.44 2.53 8.87
C THR A 524 -20.38 3.72 9.14
N VAL A 525 -21.30 4.02 8.22
CA VAL A 525 -22.34 5.05 8.40
C VAL A 525 -23.64 4.54 9.03
N ASN A 526 -23.64 3.31 9.54
CA ASN A 526 -24.77 2.66 10.22
C ASN A 526 -26.04 2.46 9.35
N LEU A 527 -25.85 2.26 8.04
CA LEU A 527 -26.88 1.84 7.08
C LEU A 527 -26.86 0.30 6.96
N ARG A 528 -27.40 -0.37 7.97
CA ARG A 528 -27.24 -1.82 8.16
C ARG A 528 -27.88 -2.65 7.04
N SER A 529 -29.08 -2.29 6.60
CA SER A 529 -29.81 -3.06 5.58
C SER A 529 -29.05 -3.05 4.25
N GLU A 530 -28.50 -1.89 3.89
CA GLU A 530 -27.70 -1.65 2.71
C GLU A 530 -26.36 -2.40 2.79
N ALA A 531 -25.72 -2.39 3.96
CA ALA A 531 -24.49 -3.13 4.20
C ALA A 531 -24.68 -4.65 4.06
N PHE A 532 -25.76 -5.20 4.66
CA PHE A 532 -26.08 -6.63 4.52
C PHE A 532 -26.38 -6.99 3.07
N ARG A 533 -27.15 -6.16 2.35
CA ARG A 533 -27.44 -6.37 0.93
C ARG A 533 -26.15 -6.44 0.11
N ALA A 534 -25.28 -5.43 0.22
CA ALA A 534 -24.03 -5.38 -0.54
C ALA A 534 -23.10 -6.58 -0.23
N TYR A 535 -22.96 -6.97 1.04
CA TYR A 535 -22.17 -8.15 1.39
C TYR A 535 -22.80 -9.45 0.91
N PHE A 536 -24.13 -9.56 0.86
CA PHE A 536 -24.79 -10.77 0.37
C PHE A 536 -24.72 -10.87 -1.14
N ASP A 537 -24.92 -9.77 -1.86
CA ASP A 537 -24.74 -9.69 -3.31
C ASP A 537 -23.31 -10.08 -3.70
N LEU A 538 -22.30 -9.59 -2.95
CA LEU A 538 -20.90 -10.01 -3.11
C LEU A 538 -20.73 -11.51 -2.88
N LEU A 539 -21.26 -12.05 -1.77
CA LEU A 539 -21.11 -13.47 -1.42
C LEU A 539 -21.87 -14.42 -2.34
N ASP A 540 -22.89 -13.94 -3.06
CA ASP A 540 -23.56 -14.70 -4.11
C ASP A 540 -22.66 -14.88 -5.34
N GLN A 541 -21.73 -13.96 -5.59
CA GLN A 541 -20.75 -14.03 -6.68
C GLN A 541 -19.45 -14.71 -6.25
N GLU A 542 -18.92 -14.33 -5.09
CA GLU A 542 -17.69 -14.87 -4.50
C GLU A 542 -17.94 -15.41 -3.09
N PRO A 543 -18.41 -16.67 -2.97
CA PRO A 543 -18.72 -17.28 -1.68
C PRO A 543 -17.51 -17.46 -0.75
N ASN A 544 -16.28 -17.35 -1.27
CA ASN A 544 -15.03 -17.57 -0.55
C ASN A 544 -14.46 -16.31 0.15
N THR A 545 -15.14 -15.16 0.06
CA THR A 545 -14.65 -13.89 0.59
C THR A 545 -14.83 -13.77 2.11
N VAL A 546 -13.80 -14.21 2.85
CA VAL A 546 -13.78 -14.25 4.33
C VAL A 546 -14.12 -12.91 4.95
N VAL A 547 -13.60 -11.81 4.41
CA VAL A 547 -13.76 -10.47 5.00
C VAL A 547 -15.23 -10.03 5.00
N ALA A 548 -15.94 -10.25 3.89
CA ALA A 548 -17.37 -9.94 3.78
C ALA A 548 -18.21 -10.74 4.79
N ILE A 549 -17.93 -12.04 4.95
CA ILE A 549 -18.58 -12.90 5.95
C ILE A 549 -18.31 -12.36 7.36
N THR A 550 -17.05 -12.05 7.68
CA THR A 550 -16.70 -11.54 9.02
C THR A 550 -17.34 -10.18 9.31
N ASN A 551 -17.44 -9.28 8.32
CA ASN A 551 -18.11 -7.99 8.48
C ASN A 551 -19.63 -8.14 8.70
N ALA A 552 -20.29 -9.03 7.95
CA ALA A 552 -21.69 -9.37 8.17
C ALA A 552 -21.94 -9.95 9.58
N LEU A 553 -21.04 -10.80 10.07
CA LEU A 553 -21.08 -11.33 11.43
C LEU A 553 -20.83 -10.25 12.49
N LEU A 554 -19.94 -9.29 12.24
CA LEU A 554 -19.71 -8.16 13.16
C LEU A 554 -20.98 -7.32 13.36
N MET A 555 -21.80 -7.16 12.32
CA MET A 555 -23.08 -6.45 12.40
C MET A 555 -24.18 -7.20 13.18
N CYS A 556 -24.01 -8.50 13.44
CA CYS A 556 -24.90 -9.30 14.28
C CYS A 556 -24.53 -9.13 15.77
N ASP A 557 -24.93 -8.01 16.35
CA ASP A 557 -24.48 -7.54 17.67
C ASP A 557 -25.54 -7.54 18.79
N HIS A 558 -26.81 -7.86 18.48
CA HIS A 558 -27.90 -7.89 19.46
C HIS A 558 -29.02 -8.89 19.10
N GLU A 559 -29.95 -9.12 20.03
CA GLU A 559 -30.96 -10.20 19.95
C GLU A 559 -31.88 -10.13 18.73
N SER A 560 -32.34 -8.93 18.32
CA SER A 560 -33.21 -8.79 17.13
C SER A 560 -32.52 -9.12 15.81
N MET A 561 -31.19 -9.29 15.80
CA MET A 561 -30.43 -9.70 14.62
C MET A 561 -30.35 -11.23 14.44
N SER A 562 -31.04 -12.00 15.29
CA SER A 562 -31.02 -13.47 15.19
C SER A 562 -31.48 -13.96 13.81
N GLY A 563 -32.45 -13.30 13.18
CA GLY A 563 -32.91 -13.66 11.84
C GLY A 563 -31.84 -13.44 10.76
N GLN A 564 -31.08 -12.35 10.85
CA GLN A 564 -29.96 -12.07 9.95
C GLN A 564 -28.79 -13.02 10.21
N LEU A 565 -28.51 -13.37 11.47
CA LEU A 565 -27.51 -14.37 11.80
C LEU A 565 -27.82 -15.73 11.17
N ASP A 566 -29.09 -16.14 11.12
CA ASP A 566 -29.51 -17.35 10.44
C ASP A 566 -29.29 -17.29 8.91
N GLN A 567 -29.45 -16.11 8.30
CA GLN A 567 -29.10 -15.91 6.88
C GLN A 567 -27.59 -15.99 6.66
N VAL A 568 -26.77 -15.36 7.51
CA VAL A 568 -25.31 -15.45 7.42
C VAL A 568 -24.84 -16.89 7.63
N ARG A 569 -25.51 -17.68 8.48
CA ARG A 569 -25.22 -19.11 8.69
C ARG A 569 -25.28 -19.91 7.40
N GLN A 570 -26.25 -19.62 6.52
CA GLN A 570 -26.36 -20.28 5.21
C GLN A 570 -25.17 -19.94 4.31
N ARG A 571 -24.70 -18.69 4.34
CA ARG A 571 -23.50 -18.26 3.62
C ARG A 571 -22.22 -18.90 4.16
N VAL A 572 -22.09 -19.02 5.49
CA VAL A 572 -20.97 -19.74 6.14
C VAL A 572 -20.95 -21.21 5.72
N ALA A 573 -22.10 -21.87 5.61
CA ALA A 573 -22.17 -23.25 5.12
C ALA A 573 -21.72 -23.37 3.66
N THR A 574 -22.12 -22.40 2.81
CA THR A 574 -21.71 -22.33 1.40
C THR A 574 -20.21 -22.09 1.26
N PHE A 575 -19.65 -21.15 2.03
CA PHE A 575 -18.21 -20.89 2.13
C PHE A 575 -17.43 -22.16 2.50
N LYS A 576 -17.90 -22.90 3.51
CA LYS A 576 -17.26 -24.14 3.96
C LYS A 576 -17.29 -25.26 2.92
N ALA A 577 -18.28 -25.26 2.03
CA ALA A 577 -18.33 -26.21 0.93
C ALA A 577 -17.37 -25.83 -0.22
N ALA A 578 -17.03 -24.54 -0.35
CA ALA A 578 -16.27 -24.00 -1.47
C ALA A 578 -14.75 -23.87 -1.22
N VAL A 579 -14.29 -23.79 0.03
CA VAL A 579 -12.90 -23.41 0.37
C VAL A 579 -12.17 -24.49 1.15
N ASP A 580 -11.16 -25.16 0.60
CA ASP A 580 -10.37 -26.18 1.33
C ASP A 580 -9.21 -25.57 2.14
N ASP A 581 -9.50 -24.65 3.07
CA ASP A 581 -8.51 -23.97 3.92
C ASP A 581 -8.95 -23.95 5.39
N ARG A 582 -8.23 -24.71 6.21
CA ARG A 582 -8.53 -24.93 7.63
C ARG A 582 -8.31 -23.69 8.51
N GLU A 583 -7.39 -22.82 8.16
CA GLU A 583 -7.14 -21.59 8.91
C GLU A 583 -8.31 -20.61 8.70
N ARG A 584 -8.76 -20.47 7.44
CA ARG A 584 -9.92 -19.65 7.11
C ARG A 584 -11.21 -20.18 7.74
N TYR A 585 -11.40 -21.51 7.82
CA TYR A 585 -12.52 -22.12 8.55
C TYR A 585 -12.55 -21.70 10.01
N THR A 586 -11.39 -21.76 10.67
CA THR A 586 -11.28 -21.47 12.10
C THR A 586 -11.68 -20.03 12.38
N LYS A 587 -11.19 -19.09 11.56
CA LYS A 587 -11.52 -17.65 11.68
C LYS A 587 -13.01 -17.36 11.50
N VAL A 588 -13.65 -17.99 10.52
CA VAL A 588 -15.10 -17.81 10.27
C VAL A 588 -15.93 -18.45 11.40
N ASP A 589 -15.55 -19.62 11.90
CA ASP A 589 -16.24 -20.29 13.01
C ASP A 589 -16.15 -19.51 14.32
N GLU A 590 -14.96 -18.97 14.63
CA GLU A 590 -14.77 -18.11 15.80
C GLU A 590 -15.63 -16.85 15.70
N ALA A 591 -15.65 -16.20 14.54
CA ALA A 591 -16.49 -15.04 14.28
C ALA A 591 -17.99 -15.36 14.38
N PHE A 592 -18.40 -16.53 13.89
CA PHE A 592 -19.79 -16.99 13.93
C PHE A 592 -20.24 -17.26 15.37
N GLU A 593 -19.44 -17.96 16.16
CA GLU A 593 -19.76 -18.21 17.58
C GLU A 593 -19.78 -16.92 18.39
N ALA A 594 -18.90 -15.96 18.10
CA ALA A 594 -18.92 -14.64 18.72
C ALA A 594 -20.22 -13.86 18.36
N ALA A 595 -20.66 -13.92 17.11
CA ALA A 595 -21.94 -13.34 16.68
C ALA A 595 -23.14 -14.03 17.34
N ARG A 596 -23.15 -15.38 17.37
CA ARG A 596 -24.19 -16.18 18.02
C ARG A 596 -24.38 -15.77 19.47
N ARG A 597 -23.30 -15.67 20.25
CA ARG A 597 -23.35 -15.25 21.65
C ARG A 597 -23.90 -13.83 21.84
N ARG A 598 -23.57 -12.91 20.92
CA ARG A 598 -24.11 -11.53 20.93
C ARG A 598 -25.60 -11.48 20.63
N CYS A 599 -26.10 -12.36 19.76
CA CYS A 599 -27.53 -12.49 19.44
C CYS A 599 -28.34 -13.30 20.47
N LEU A 600 -27.72 -13.98 21.44
CA LEU A 600 -28.46 -14.63 22.52
C LEU A 600 -29.17 -13.61 23.41
N SER A 601 -30.40 -13.94 23.81
CA SER A 601 -31.11 -13.24 24.89
C SER A 601 -30.27 -13.23 26.16
N LYS A 602 -30.46 -12.21 27.01
CA LYS A 602 -29.76 -12.11 28.31
C LYS A 602 -29.89 -13.39 29.14
N ARG A 603 -31.07 -14.01 29.13
CA ARG A 603 -31.37 -15.26 29.85
C ARG A 603 -30.64 -16.46 29.25
N SER A 604 -30.65 -16.59 27.92
CA SER A 604 -29.95 -17.68 27.23
C SER A 604 -28.44 -17.58 27.42
N ARG A 605 -27.88 -16.36 27.34
CA ARG A 605 -26.45 -16.09 27.58
C ARG A 605 -26.02 -16.44 29.00
N LEU A 606 -26.82 -16.04 30.00
CA LEU A 606 -26.60 -16.42 31.40
C LEU A 606 -26.65 -17.94 31.56
N THR A 607 -27.64 -18.60 30.96
CA THR A 607 -27.81 -20.07 31.06
C THR A 607 -26.60 -20.81 30.47
N GLU A 608 -26.11 -20.40 29.30
CA GLU A 608 -24.93 -20.99 28.66
C GLU A 608 -23.67 -20.76 29.51
N THR A 609 -23.50 -19.54 30.03
CA THR A 609 -22.38 -19.16 30.89
C THR A 609 -22.39 -19.94 32.21
N LEU A 610 -23.55 -20.08 32.85
CA LEU A 610 -23.72 -20.89 34.06
C LEU A 610 -23.43 -22.37 33.80
N THR A 611 -23.92 -22.91 32.69
CA THR A 611 -23.71 -24.31 32.33
C THR A 611 -22.22 -24.60 32.09
N GLU A 612 -21.53 -23.70 31.39
CA GLU A 612 -20.09 -23.84 31.13
C GLU A 612 -19.27 -23.65 32.42
N ALA A 613 -19.60 -22.64 33.23
CA ALA A 613 -18.93 -22.36 34.51
C ALA A 613 -19.13 -23.49 35.55
N MET A 614 -20.28 -24.15 35.53
CA MET A 614 -20.62 -25.23 36.46
C MET A 614 -20.15 -26.63 36.00
N ARG A 615 -19.62 -26.77 34.78
CA ARG A 615 -19.24 -28.07 34.18
C ARG A 615 -18.24 -28.89 35.01
N GLY A 616 -17.45 -28.24 35.86
CA GLY A 616 -16.46 -28.89 36.74
C GLY A 616 -16.92 -29.10 38.20
N TYR A 617 -18.15 -28.74 38.56
CA TYR A 617 -18.67 -28.83 39.93
C TYR A 617 -19.72 -29.95 40.06
N ALA A 618 -19.96 -30.42 41.30
CA ALA A 618 -20.92 -31.50 41.56
C ALA A 618 -22.36 -31.03 41.35
N GLN A 619 -23.21 -31.87 40.76
CA GLN A 619 -24.63 -31.57 40.57
C GLN A 619 -25.43 -31.84 41.86
N PHE A 620 -26.62 -31.23 41.98
CA PHE A 620 -27.53 -31.54 43.08
C PHE A 620 -27.94 -33.01 43.02
N GLY A 621 -27.61 -33.76 44.07
CA GLY A 621 -27.92 -35.18 44.21
C GLY A 621 -26.74 -36.14 44.03
N ASP A 622 -25.60 -35.68 43.47
CA ASP A 622 -24.48 -36.57 43.13
C ASP A 622 -23.64 -37.02 44.33
N ARG A 623 -23.69 -36.32 45.48
CA ARG A 623 -22.93 -36.66 46.69
C ARG A 623 -23.67 -36.20 47.95
N SER A 624 -24.02 -37.10 48.86
CA SER A 624 -24.42 -36.72 50.22
C SER A 624 -23.17 -36.23 50.94
N ALA A 625 -22.88 -34.93 50.83
CA ALA A 625 -21.84 -34.29 51.61
C ALA A 625 -22.14 -34.54 53.09
N THR A 626 -21.15 -34.96 53.88
CA THR A 626 -21.33 -35.14 55.33
C THR A 626 -20.32 -34.27 56.07
N LEU A 627 -20.53 -34.03 57.36
CA LEU A 627 -19.57 -33.30 58.20
C LEU A 627 -18.15 -33.88 58.16
N LYS A 628 -18.00 -35.17 57.83
CA LYS A 628 -16.69 -35.83 57.69
C LYS A 628 -15.90 -35.37 56.46
N ASN A 629 -16.59 -34.88 55.43
CA ASN A 629 -15.99 -34.57 54.13
C ASN A 629 -15.93 -33.07 53.85
N LEU A 630 -16.60 -32.23 54.67
CA LEU A 630 -16.54 -30.78 54.57
C LEU A 630 -15.33 -30.23 55.31
N SER A 631 -14.70 -29.19 54.75
CA SER A 631 -13.76 -28.38 55.52
C SER A 631 -14.50 -27.52 56.54
N LEU A 632 -13.80 -27.09 57.59
CA LEU A 632 -14.39 -26.19 58.58
C LEU A 632 -14.78 -24.84 57.95
N LEU A 633 -14.03 -24.35 56.97
CA LEU A 633 -14.36 -23.11 56.26
C LEU A 633 -15.66 -23.27 55.45
N ASP A 634 -15.85 -24.39 54.75
CA ASP A 634 -17.09 -24.65 53.99
C ASP A 634 -18.30 -24.74 54.92
N ALA A 635 -18.13 -25.42 56.06
CA ALA A 635 -19.16 -25.53 57.09
C ALA A 635 -19.58 -24.15 57.64
N ILE A 636 -18.61 -23.30 58.01
CA ILE A 636 -18.87 -21.92 58.45
C ILE A 636 -19.53 -21.11 57.33
N THR A 637 -19.07 -21.27 56.09
CA THR A 637 -19.64 -20.58 54.93
C THR A 637 -21.10 -20.94 54.72
N LEU A 638 -21.47 -22.21 54.85
CA LEU A 638 -22.85 -22.68 54.72
C LEU A 638 -23.74 -22.07 55.80
N VAL A 639 -23.30 -22.13 57.06
CA VAL A 639 -24.05 -21.57 58.19
C VAL A 639 -24.19 -20.04 58.02
N ALA A 640 -23.12 -19.34 57.65
CA ALA A 640 -23.13 -17.91 57.39
C ALA A 640 -24.08 -17.53 56.24
N LEU A 641 -24.13 -18.34 55.17
CA LEU A 641 -25.03 -18.13 54.03
C LEU A 641 -26.49 -18.21 54.48
N LEU A 642 -26.84 -19.26 55.23
CA LEU A 642 -28.19 -19.46 55.76
C LEU A 642 -28.59 -18.44 56.83
N ARG A 643 -27.62 -17.84 57.54
CA ARG A 643 -27.87 -16.70 58.44
C ARG A 643 -28.17 -15.41 57.71
N THR A 644 -27.53 -15.20 56.56
CA THR A 644 -27.67 -13.97 55.77
C THR A 644 -29.02 -13.93 55.06
N ALA A 645 -29.46 -15.09 54.60
CA ALA A 645 -30.71 -15.28 53.89
C ALA A 645 -31.34 -16.60 54.38
N PRO A 646 -32.11 -16.59 55.49
CA PRO A 646 -32.80 -17.79 55.92
C PRO A 646 -33.86 -18.17 54.87
N PRO A 647 -33.96 -19.46 54.51
CA PRO A 647 -35.01 -19.91 53.59
C PRO A 647 -36.39 -19.63 54.21
N ALA A 648 -37.27 -18.99 53.46
CA ALA A 648 -38.65 -18.76 53.88
C ALA A 648 -39.51 -19.99 53.51
N GLY A 649 -39.84 -20.83 54.49
CA GLY A 649 -40.59 -22.07 54.26
C GLY A 649 -39.81 -23.06 53.39
N ASP A 650 -40.45 -23.64 52.38
CA ASP A 650 -39.84 -24.62 51.45
C ASP A 650 -38.96 -23.98 50.34
N GLN A 651 -38.66 -22.68 50.42
CA GLN A 651 -37.87 -22.00 49.40
C GLN A 651 -36.39 -22.37 49.47
N LEU A 652 -35.90 -23.03 48.42
CA LEU A 652 -34.49 -23.38 48.22
C LEU A 652 -33.68 -22.30 47.49
N PHE A 653 -34.27 -21.12 47.25
CA PHE A 653 -33.58 -20.00 46.60
C PHE A 653 -33.28 -18.92 47.64
N LEU A 654 -32.01 -18.58 47.77
CA LEU A 654 -31.52 -17.55 48.66
C LEU A 654 -31.13 -16.32 47.84
N PRO A 655 -31.58 -15.11 48.23
CA PRO A 655 -31.11 -13.88 47.60
C PRO A 655 -29.60 -13.70 47.80
N ARG A 656 -29.01 -12.90 46.91
CA ARG A 656 -27.61 -12.45 47.04
C ARG A 656 -27.27 -11.92 48.44
N VAL A 657 -26.07 -12.26 48.92
CA VAL A 657 -25.64 -11.93 50.30
C VAL A 657 -25.38 -10.44 50.51
N SER A 658 -25.16 -9.66 49.44
CA SER A 658 -25.02 -8.20 49.51
C SER A 658 -26.31 -7.47 49.90
N LYS A 659 -27.49 -8.11 49.77
CA LYS A 659 -28.76 -7.56 50.28
C LYS A 659 -28.86 -7.57 51.80
N GLY A 660 -28.02 -8.35 52.49
CA GLY A 660 -27.99 -8.40 53.95
C GLY A 660 -27.45 -7.11 54.57
N SER A 661 -28.00 -6.69 55.72
CA SER A 661 -27.50 -5.54 56.48
C SER A 661 -26.16 -5.80 57.17
N ILE A 662 -25.77 -7.07 57.30
CA ILE A 662 -24.51 -7.50 57.90
C ILE A 662 -23.58 -7.99 56.79
N PRO A 663 -22.34 -7.47 56.68
CA PRO A 663 -21.38 -7.93 55.68
C PRO A 663 -21.11 -9.43 55.78
N PHE A 664 -21.09 -10.14 54.66
CA PHE A 664 -20.85 -11.60 54.64
C PHE A 664 -19.43 -11.97 55.13
N ALA A 665 -18.41 -11.38 54.49
CA ALA A 665 -16.99 -11.52 54.82
C ALA A 665 -16.20 -10.33 54.24
N ARG A 666 -15.14 -9.85 54.92
CA ARG A 666 -14.31 -8.71 54.44
C ARG A 666 -13.11 -9.16 53.61
N LEU A 667 -12.53 -10.34 53.89
CA LEU A 667 -11.42 -10.89 53.09
C LEU A 667 -11.94 -11.79 51.95
N MET A 668 -11.36 -11.63 50.75
CA MET A 668 -11.68 -12.47 49.59
C MET A 668 -11.36 -13.96 49.84
N GLN A 669 -10.32 -14.25 50.64
CA GLN A 669 -9.94 -15.62 50.97
C GLN A 669 -11.07 -16.37 51.74
N HIS A 670 -11.82 -15.69 52.59
CA HIS A 670 -12.94 -16.27 53.34
C HIS A 670 -14.17 -16.53 52.45
N ARG A 671 -14.21 -15.96 51.24
CA ARG A 671 -15.22 -16.26 50.22
C ARG A 671 -14.90 -17.53 49.43
N HIS A 672 -13.73 -18.15 49.62
CA HIS A 672 -13.38 -19.41 48.94
C HIS A 672 -14.27 -20.58 49.36
N GLY A 673 -14.90 -20.50 50.54
CA GLY A 673 -15.84 -21.53 50.97
C GLY A 673 -17.04 -21.70 50.01
N PHE A 674 -17.42 -20.66 49.24
CA PHE A 674 -18.43 -20.82 48.18
C PHE A 674 -18.00 -21.84 47.11
N PHE A 675 -16.72 -21.88 46.76
CA PHE A 675 -16.20 -22.90 45.84
C PHE A 675 -16.29 -24.30 46.45
N GLY A 676 -15.96 -24.47 47.74
CA GLY A 676 -16.11 -25.76 48.42
C GLY A 676 -17.56 -26.22 48.46
N LEU A 677 -18.50 -25.32 48.77
CA LEU A 677 -19.93 -25.63 48.75
C LEU A 677 -20.43 -26.03 47.35
N MET A 678 -19.97 -25.39 46.28
CA MET A 678 -20.26 -25.79 44.89
C MET A 678 -19.61 -27.14 44.54
N GLN A 679 -18.37 -27.39 44.96
CA GLN A 679 -17.66 -28.66 44.74
C GLN A 679 -18.38 -29.84 45.41
N HIS A 680 -19.01 -29.59 46.56
CA HIS A 680 -19.80 -30.58 47.28
C HIS A 680 -21.26 -30.64 46.84
N GLY A 681 -21.69 -29.84 45.86
CA GLY A 681 -23.07 -29.84 45.35
C GLY A 681 -24.09 -29.37 46.40
N LEU A 682 -23.67 -28.50 47.31
CA LEU A 682 -24.54 -27.94 48.36
C LEU A 682 -25.22 -26.65 47.93
N ILE A 683 -24.57 -25.87 47.06
CA ILE A 683 -25.11 -24.65 46.47
C ILE A 683 -24.83 -24.62 44.96
N SER A 684 -25.63 -23.87 44.21
CA SER A 684 -25.35 -23.47 42.84
C SER A 684 -25.85 -22.05 42.58
N PRO A 685 -25.32 -21.30 41.60
CA PRO A 685 -25.93 -20.04 41.19
C PRO A 685 -27.37 -20.25 40.69
N GLY A 686 -28.26 -19.34 41.04
CA GLY A 686 -29.65 -19.32 40.60
C GLY A 686 -29.81 -18.67 39.22
N GLN A 687 -30.92 -18.99 38.53
CA GLN A 687 -31.23 -18.45 37.20
C GLN A 687 -31.55 -16.94 37.20
N THR A 688 -31.76 -16.34 38.38
CA THR A 688 -32.01 -14.91 38.56
C THR A 688 -30.74 -14.08 38.77
N THR A 689 -29.58 -14.74 38.87
CA THR A 689 -28.27 -14.09 39.03
C THR A 689 -28.01 -13.11 37.88
N ASP A 690 -27.44 -11.95 38.18
CA ASP A 690 -27.04 -11.02 37.12
C ASP A 690 -25.93 -11.65 36.27
N SER A 691 -26.07 -11.56 34.95
CA SER A 691 -25.04 -11.94 33.97
C SER A 691 -23.67 -11.28 34.21
N ALA A 692 -23.63 -10.13 34.87
CA ALA A 692 -22.38 -9.47 35.23
C ALA A 692 -21.64 -10.12 36.41
N SER A 693 -22.32 -10.92 37.25
CA SER A 693 -21.74 -11.51 38.47
C SER A 693 -20.83 -12.72 38.18
N ILE A 694 -20.92 -13.29 36.98
CA ILE A 694 -20.09 -14.42 36.53
C ILE A 694 -19.60 -14.12 35.12
N GLN A 695 -18.31 -13.84 34.99
CA GLN A 695 -17.71 -13.41 33.72
C GLN A 695 -16.60 -14.36 33.28
N ARG A 696 -16.58 -14.73 32.01
CA ARG A 696 -15.46 -15.50 31.44
C ARG A 696 -14.29 -14.54 31.16
N LYS A 697 -13.12 -14.86 31.71
CA LYS A 697 -11.85 -14.17 31.43
C LYS A 697 -11.27 -14.66 30.10
N GLU A 698 -10.37 -13.88 29.52
CA GLU A 698 -9.61 -14.24 28.32
C GLU A 698 -8.86 -15.57 28.48
N SER A 699 -8.38 -15.87 29.69
CA SER A 699 -7.71 -17.14 30.02
C SER A 699 -8.62 -18.37 30.03
N GLY A 700 -9.93 -18.21 29.77
CA GLY A 700 -10.93 -19.28 29.84
C GLY A 700 -11.43 -19.59 31.26
N SER A 701 -10.83 -19.00 32.30
CA SER A 701 -11.32 -19.08 33.68
C SER A 701 -12.50 -18.13 33.94
N TYR A 702 -13.28 -18.36 34.99
CA TYR A 702 -14.40 -17.48 35.37
C TYR A 702 -14.04 -16.57 36.54
N ALA A 703 -14.37 -15.29 36.41
CA ALA A 703 -14.43 -14.34 37.51
C ALA A 703 -15.79 -14.45 38.21
N TRP A 704 -15.77 -14.57 39.54
CA TRP A 704 -16.96 -14.75 40.37
C TRP A 704 -17.11 -13.59 41.35
N ASP A 705 -18.25 -12.91 41.30
CA ASP A 705 -18.65 -11.91 42.29
C ASP A 705 -19.69 -12.51 43.25
N PHE A 706 -19.23 -13.40 44.13
CA PHE A 706 -20.09 -14.14 45.06
C PHE A 706 -21.11 -13.30 45.86
N PRO A 707 -20.79 -12.07 46.32
CA PRO A 707 -21.76 -11.19 46.96
C PRO A 707 -23.03 -10.92 46.16
N GLU A 708 -22.94 -10.89 44.83
CA GLU A 708 -24.02 -10.51 43.92
C GLU A 708 -24.78 -11.71 43.32
N ILE A 709 -24.37 -12.93 43.65
CA ILE A 709 -24.99 -14.16 43.13
C ILE A 709 -26.20 -14.54 43.98
N ASP A 710 -27.34 -14.77 43.32
CA ASP A 710 -28.47 -15.44 43.95
C ASP A 710 -28.17 -16.94 44.00
N TRP A 711 -28.43 -17.59 45.14
CA TRP A 711 -28.03 -18.98 45.37
C TRP A 711 -29.23 -19.92 45.35
N HIS A 712 -29.07 -21.08 44.73
CA HIS A 712 -29.94 -22.23 44.91
C HIS A 712 -29.25 -23.19 45.87
N ILE A 713 -29.95 -23.65 46.90
CA ILE A 713 -29.42 -24.58 47.90
C ILE A 713 -29.98 -25.99 47.73
N ASN A 714 -29.13 -26.98 47.96
CA ASN A 714 -29.55 -28.37 48.09
C ASN A 714 -30.31 -28.53 49.42
N PRO A 715 -31.47 -29.21 49.47
CA PRO A 715 -32.19 -29.49 50.72
C PRO A 715 -31.30 -30.11 51.81
N HIS A 716 -30.36 -30.95 51.42
CA HIS A 716 -29.39 -31.58 52.33
C HIS A 716 -28.50 -30.57 53.06
N ALA A 717 -28.28 -29.38 52.48
CA ALA A 717 -27.49 -28.33 53.10
C ALA A 717 -28.15 -27.78 54.38
N LEU A 718 -29.49 -27.81 54.46
CA LEU A 718 -30.23 -27.40 55.66
C LEU A 718 -29.99 -28.37 56.81
N SER A 719 -30.13 -29.67 56.56
CA SER A 719 -29.88 -30.71 57.56
C SER A 719 -28.43 -30.66 58.08
N LEU A 720 -27.46 -30.45 57.18
CA LEU A 720 -26.06 -30.28 57.58
C LEU A 720 -25.84 -29.05 58.46
N ALA A 721 -26.47 -27.92 58.15
CA ALA A 721 -26.34 -26.72 58.95
C ALA A 721 -26.93 -26.91 60.37
N ASP A 722 -28.03 -27.66 60.49
CA ASP A 722 -28.60 -28.01 61.80
C ASP A 722 -27.70 -28.98 62.57
N GLU A 723 -27.10 -29.97 61.91
CA GLU A 723 -26.06 -30.81 62.52
C GLU A 723 -24.87 -29.97 63.03
N MET A 724 -24.45 -28.93 62.29
CA MET A 724 -23.37 -28.02 62.72
C MET A 724 -23.75 -27.21 63.94
N ARG A 725 -24.98 -26.65 64.00
CA ARG A 725 -25.49 -25.89 65.15
C ARG A 725 -25.67 -26.75 66.40
N ALA A 726 -25.82 -28.06 66.27
CA ALA A 726 -25.90 -28.99 67.39
C ALA A 726 -24.52 -29.31 68.01
N ILE A 727 -23.41 -29.01 67.34
CA ILE A 727 -22.04 -29.33 67.79
C ILE A 727 -21.73 -28.75 69.18
N PRO A 728 -21.98 -27.46 69.48
CA PRO A 728 -21.69 -26.90 70.80
C PRO A 728 -22.50 -27.53 71.95
N HIS A 729 -23.63 -28.16 71.63
CA HIS A 729 -24.55 -28.77 72.59
C HIS A 729 -24.32 -30.28 72.80
N GLY A 730 -23.11 -30.77 72.49
CA GLY A 730 -22.72 -32.17 72.68
C GLY A 730 -22.65 -32.99 71.39
N GLY A 731 -22.73 -32.36 70.21
CA GLY A 731 -22.50 -33.01 68.92
C GLY A 731 -21.04 -33.42 68.70
N LEU A 732 -20.80 -34.30 67.72
CA LEU A 732 -19.47 -34.85 67.42
C LEU A 732 -18.63 -33.86 66.60
N TRP A 733 -17.51 -33.39 67.17
CA TRP A 733 -16.52 -32.59 66.44
C TRP A 733 -15.70 -33.44 65.45
N PRO A 734 -15.69 -33.11 64.14
CA PRO A 734 -14.88 -33.83 63.16
C PRO A 734 -13.37 -33.74 63.44
N LYS A 735 -12.67 -34.87 63.42
CA LYS A 735 -11.24 -34.94 63.79
C LYS A 735 -10.35 -34.10 62.90
N HIS A 736 -10.65 -34.00 61.59
CA HIS A 736 -9.85 -33.23 60.63
C HIS A 736 -10.07 -31.71 60.75
N TRP A 737 -11.08 -31.26 61.49
CA TRP A 737 -11.24 -29.84 61.83
C TRP A 737 -10.32 -29.42 62.99
N ALA A 738 -9.69 -30.37 63.68
CA ALA A 738 -8.74 -30.08 64.74
C ALA A 738 -7.59 -29.19 64.21
N GLY A 739 -7.32 -28.09 64.91
CA GLY A 739 -6.32 -27.09 64.51
C GLY A 739 -6.85 -26.01 63.56
N ALA A 740 -7.80 -26.33 62.66
CA ALA A 740 -8.38 -25.35 61.74
C ALA A 740 -9.20 -24.26 62.46
N ALA A 741 -9.90 -24.61 63.54
CA ALA A 741 -10.71 -23.67 64.30
C ALA A 741 -9.90 -22.51 64.88
N ARG A 742 -8.72 -22.78 65.44
CA ARG A 742 -7.82 -21.75 65.95
C ARG A 742 -7.28 -20.87 64.84
N LEU A 743 -6.88 -21.46 63.70
CA LEU A 743 -6.35 -20.71 62.57
C LEU A 743 -7.40 -19.75 62.00
N LEU A 744 -8.63 -20.24 61.77
CA LEU A 744 -9.74 -19.39 61.32
C LEU A 744 -10.12 -18.33 62.35
N ALA A 745 -10.13 -18.66 63.64
CA ALA A 745 -10.35 -17.68 64.70
C ALA A 745 -9.29 -16.56 64.70
N VAL A 746 -8.02 -16.89 64.47
CA VAL A 746 -6.94 -15.90 64.31
C VAL A 746 -7.18 -15.04 63.08
N ASP A 747 -7.53 -15.63 61.95
CA ASP A 747 -7.78 -14.89 60.70
C ASP A 747 -8.98 -13.93 60.83
N PHE A 748 -10.08 -14.35 61.46
CA PHE A 748 -11.21 -13.48 61.74
C PHE A 748 -10.87 -12.36 62.74
N ALA A 749 -10.06 -12.64 63.77
CA ALA A 749 -9.60 -11.60 64.69
C ALA A 749 -8.72 -10.56 63.98
N ARG A 750 -7.82 -10.99 63.08
CA ARG A 750 -7.02 -10.08 62.24
C ARG A 750 -7.91 -9.23 61.34
N GLU A 751 -8.93 -9.84 60.73
CA GLU A 751 -9.90 -9.14 59.88
C GLU A 751 -10.66 -8.05 60.67
N GLU A 752 -11.10 -8.36 61.89
CA GLU A 752 -11.81 -7.43 62.76
C GLU A 752 -10.90 -6.27 63.20
N ILE A 753 -9.65 -6.54 63.61
CA ILE A 753 -8.66 -5.52 63.97
C ILE A 753 -8.31 -4.63 62.77
N ALA A 754 -8.11 -5.21 61.58
CA ALA A 754 -7.83 -4.47 60.36
C ALA A 754 -8.97 -3.54 59.95
N ALA A 755 -10.21 -4.01 60.12
CA ALA A 755 -11.41 -3.21 59.89
C ALA A 755 -11.49 -2.00 60.82
N TYR A 756 -11.14 -2.18 62.08
CA TYR A 756 -11.13 -1.08 63.05
C TYR A 756 -10.00 -0.06 62.77
N LEU A 757 -8.83 -0.51 62.31
CA LEU A 757 -7.78 0.39 61.82
C LEU A 757 -8.28 1.24 60.64
N ASP A 758 -8.99 0.63 59.67
CA ASP A 758 -9.59 1.36 58.56
C ASP A 758 -10.64 2.37 59.04
N GLU A 759 -11.48 1.98 60.00
CA GLU A 759 -12.47 2.88 60.61
C GLU A 759 -11.81 4.08 61.27
N GLN A 760 -10.74 3.88 62.05
CA GLN A 760 -10.04 4.96 62.73
C GLN A 760 -9.35 5.94 61.76
N ALA A 761 -8.87 5.45 60.61
CA ALA A 761 -8.37 6.30 59.53
C ALA A 761 -9.52 7.08 58.86
N ALA A 762 -10.62 6.39 58.52
CA ALA A 762 -11.78 6.99 57.86
C ALA A 762 -12.47 8.06 58.72
N ALA A 763 -12.61 7.83 60.03
CA ALA A 763 -13.16 8.80 60.99
C ALA A 763 -12.35 10.11 61.07
N ARG A 764 -11.11 10.11 60.56
CA ARG A 764 -10.21 11.27 60.50
C ARG A 764 -9.99 11.77 59.08
N TYR A 765 -10.78 11.28 58.12
CA TYR A 765 -10.68 11.58 56.69
C TYR A 765 -9.30 11.25 56.10
N TRP A 766 -8.67 10.16 56.57
CA TRP A 766 -7.41 9.67 56.03
C TRP A 766 -7.64 8.44 55.14
N PRO A 767 -6.78 8.20 54.14
CA PRO A 767 -6.82 6.95 53.39
C PRO A 767 -6.52 5.76 54.31
N LYS A 768 -6.94 4.57 53.89
CA LYS A 768 -6.63 3.32 54.61
C LYS A 768 -5.11 3.16 54.75
N PRO A 769 -4.60 2.58 55.86
CA PRO A 769 -3.18 2.29 55.99
C PRO A 769 -2.69 1.34 54.89
N ASP A 770 -1.45 1.51 54.48
CA ASP A 770 -0.82 0.63 53.49
C ASP A 770 -0.75 -0.80 54.03
N ARG A 771 -1.06 -1.78 53.19
CA ARG A 771 -1.11 -3.20 53.56
C ARG A 771 0.26 -3.89 53.41
N ASP A 772 1.31 -3.22 53.90
CA ASP A 772 2.68 -3.71 53.84
C ASP A 772 2.96 -4.81 54.88
N ASP A 773 4.18 -5.36 54.86
CA ASP A 773 4.61 -6.40 55.81
C ASP A 773 4.51 -5.93 57.27
N ARG A 774 4.69 -4.63 57.54
CA ARG A 774 4.59 -4.07 58.89
C ARG A 774 3.15 -4.07 59.38
N PHE A 775 2.19 -3.76 58.50
CA PHE A 775 0.77 -3.87 58.81
C PHE A 775 0.39 -5.31 59.15
N GLN A 776 0.82 -6.29 58.34
CA GLN A 776 0.55 -7.70 58.59
C GLN A 776 1.22 -8.22 59.87
N GLN A 777 2.46 -7.82 60.11
CA GLN A 777 3.20 -8.16 61.34
C GLN A 777 2.52 -7.60 62.58
N LEU A 778 2.04 -6.35 62.53
CA LEU A 778 1.29 -5.75 63.63
C LEU A 778 0.01 -6.54 63.94
N LEU A 779 -0.78 -6.90 62.91
CA LEU A 779 -1.99 -7.69 63.11
C LEU A 779 -1.69 -9.05 63.74
N ALA A 780 -0.63 -9.72 63.30
CA ALA A 780 -0.19 -10.99 63.87
C ALA A 780 0.15 -10.85 65.36
N LEU A 781 0.94 -9.83 65.72
CA LEU A 781 1.36 -9.58 67.11
C LEU A 781 0.19 -9.16 68.00
N LEU A 782 -0.73 -8.32 67.51
CA LEU A 782 -1.91 -7.91 68.26
C LEU A 782 -2.79 -9.10 68.63
N VAL A 783 -3.10 -9.98 67.67
CA VAL A 783 -3.94 -11.17 67.91
C VAL A 783 -3.27 -12.19 68.82
N GLU A 784 -1.93 -12.30 68.77
CA GLU A 784 -1.18 -13.21 69.64
C GLU A 784 -1.16 -12.73 71.10
N ARG A 785 -0.98 -11.42 71.31
CA ARG A 785 -0.61 -10.87 72.62
C ARG A 785 -1.76 -10.31 73.43
N VAL A 786 -2.81 -9.83 72.76
CA VAL A 786 -3.97 -9.19 73.39
C VAL A 786 -5.29 -9.70 72.80
N SER A 787 -6.40 -9.44 73.48
CA SER A 787 -7.74 -9.67 72.95
C SER A 787 -8.07 -8.61 71.88
N VAL A 788 -9.05 -8.87 71.01
CA VAL A 788 -9.48 -7.89 70.00
C VAL A 788 -9.97 -6.60 70.65
N ALA A 789 -10.69 -6.71 71.78
CA ALA A 789 -11.16 -5.58 72.57
C ALA A 789 -10.01 -4.73 73.14
N GLU A 790 -8.93 -5.36 73.60
CA GLU A 790 -7.71 -4.67 74.04
C GLU A 790 -6.97 -4.05 72.83
N ALA A 791 -6.93 -4.73 71.68
CA ALA A 791 -6.32 -4.22 70.46
C ALA A 791 -7.01 -2.94 69.96
N TYR A 792 -8.34 -2.86 70.04
CA TYR A 792 -9.11 -1.66 69.70
C TYR A 792 -8.67 -0.45 70.54
N SER A 793 -8.44 -0.64 71.83
CA SER A 793 -7.93 0.41 72.71
C SER A 793 -6.53 0.89 72.29
N LEU A 794 -5.62 -0.05 71.97
CA LEU A 794 -4.28 0.29 71.48
C LEU A 794 -4.31 1.04 70.16
N ILE A 795 -5.18 0.62 69.24
CA ILE A 795 -5.38 1.27 67.93
C ILE A 795 -5.93 2.68 68.10
N TYR A 796 -6.95 2.86 68.95
CA TYR A 796 -7.54 4.18 69.20
C TYR A 796 -6.49 5.15 69.76
N MET A 797 -5.70 4.73 70.74
CA MET A 797 -4.59 5.53 71.23
C MET A 797 -3.56 5.79 70.12
N GLY A 798 -3.24 4.77 69.32
CA GLY A 798 -2.47 4.83 68.07
C GLY A 798 -2.87 6.03 67.20
N ALA A 799 -4.15 6.05 66.85
CA ALA A 799 -4.78 7.04 65.99
C ALA A 799 -4.74 8.44 66.60
N MET A 800 -5.00 8.58 67.90
CA MET A 800 -4.92 9.86 68.61
C MET A 800 -3.51 10.44 68.57
N SER A 801 -2.48 9.62 68.83
CA SER A 801 -1.08 10.09 68.78
C SER A 801 -0.64 10.44 67.35
N ALA A 802 -1.11 9.72 66.34
CA ALA A 802 -0.85 10.07 64.95
C ALA A 802 -1.57 11.37 64.53
N ALA A 803 -2.79 11.60 65.04
CA ALA A 803 -3.53 12.84 64.80
C ALA A 803 -2.81 14.05 65.41
N ASP A 804 -2.37 13.93 66.67
CA ASP A 804 -1.58 14.98 67.34
C ASP A 804 -0.28 15.28 66.58
N ASN A 805 0.36 14.24 66.03
CA ASN A 805 1.56 14.41 65.22
C ASN A 805 1.28 15.14 63.90
N LYS A 806 0.19 14.77 63.20
CA LYS A 806 -0.25 15.43 61.97
C LYS A 806 -0.64 16.90 62.19
N THR A 807 -1.22 17.23 63.34
CA THR A 807 -1.54 18.63 63.70
C THR A 807 -0.27 19.45 63.99
N LYS A 808 0.78 18.82 64.53
CA LYS A 808 2.04 19.50 64.92
C LYS A 808 3.06 19.59 63.79
N TYR A 809 3.03 18.67 62.82
CA TYR A 809 4.02 18.57 61.76
C TYR A 809 3.34 18.40 60.39
N PRO A 810 3.92 18.91 59.29
CA PRO A 810 3.33 18.84 57.95
C PRO A 810 3.41 17.41 57.38
N THR A 811 2.54 16.53 57.88
CA THR A 811 2.50 15.10 57.55
C THR A 811 1.30 14.83 56.63
N SER A 812 1.50 14.11 55.53
CA SER A 812 0.40 13.79 54.61
C SER A 812 -0.64 12.87 55.26
N ALA A 813 -1.86 12.82 54.71
CA ALA A 813 -2.91 11.94 55.24
C ALA A 813 -2.51 10.46 55.19
N THR A 814 -1.80 10.04 54.13
CA THR A 814 -1.24 8.69 54.00
C THR A 814 -0.16 8.43 55.04
N GLN A 815 0.77 9.36 55.23
CA GLN A 815 1.82 9.25 56.25
C GLN A 815 1.24 9.18 57.68
N ALA A 816 0.17 9.93 57.96
CA ALA A 816 -0.52 9.89 59.24
C ALA A 816 -1.23 8.54 59.47
N SER A 817 -1.83 7.96 58.43
CA SER A 817 -2.46 6.64 58.48
C SER A 817 -1.44 5.52 58.77
N ASN A 818 -0.28 5.56 58.11
CA ASN A 818 0.81 4.61 58.38
C ASN A 818 1.48 4.87 59.74
N LEU A 819 1.55 6.13 60.17
CA LEU A 819 2.06 6.48 61.50
C LEU A 819 1.13 5.93 62.60
N MET A 820 -0.18 5.88 62.40
CA MET A 820 -1.12 5.23 63.34
C MET A 820 -0.79 3.75 63.53
N VAL A 821 -0.47 3.01 62.46
CA VAL A 821 -0.02 1.61 62.53
C VAL A 821 1.25 1.50 63.38
N LYS A 822 2.25 2.35 63.10
CA LYS A 822 3.51 2.40 63.88
C LYS A 822 3.26 2.72 65.36
N ARG A 823 2.48 3.75 65.68
CA ARG A 823 2.15 4.17 67.05
C ARG A 823 1.28 3.16 67.80
N THR A 824 0.58 2.29 67.08
CA THR A 824 -0.12 1.15 67.67
C THR A 824 0.87 0.06 68.05
N GLY A 825 1.84 -0.25 67.18
CA GLY A 825 2.95 -1.18 67.46
C GLY A 825 3.78 -0.76 68.67
N GLU A 826 4.22 0.51 68.72
CA GLU A 826 4.98 1.05 69.86
C GLU A 826 4.23 0.91 71.21
N ARG A 827 2.90 0.98 71.18
CA ARG A 827 2.08 0.76 72.38
C ARG A 827 1.96 -0.71 72.73
N LEU A 828 1.86 -1.59 71.74
CA LEU A 828 1.91 -3.02 71.96
C LEU A 828 3.25 -3.42 72.59
N ASP A 829 4.36 -2.84 72.14
CA ASP A 829 5.69 -3.07 72.74
C ASP A 829 5.70 -2.68 74.22
N ARG A 830 5.07 -1.55 74.58
CA ARG A 830 4.89 -1.12 75.98
C ARG A 830 3.98 -2.04 76.79
N VAL A 831 2.98 -2.67 76.17
CA VAL A 831 2.17 -3.70 76.83
C VAL A 831 3.03 -4.95 77.09
N MET A 832 3.88 -5.33 76.13
CA MET A 832 4.77 -6.48 76.27
C MET A 832 5.88 -6.27 77.31
N SER A 833 6.36 -5.03 77.50
CA SER A 833 7.33 -4.68 78.56
C SER A 833 6.70 -4.48 79.95
N GLY A 834 5.37 -4.44 80.04
CA GLY A 834 4.63 -4.16 81.28
C GLY A 834 4.44 -2.67 81.59
N ASP A 835 4.92 -1.77 80.74
CA ASP A 835 4.85 -0.31 80.90
C ASP A 835 3.47 0.29 80.55
N LEU A 836 2.55 -0.53 80.01
CA LEU A 836 1.20 -0.14 79.66
C LEU A 836 0.23 -1.29 79.89
N THR A 837 -0.86 -1.06 80.62
CA THR A 837 -1.97 -2.02 80.71
C THR A 837 -3.05 -1.65 79.68
N PRO A 838 -3.38 -2.52 78.72
CA PRO A 838 -4.40 -2.23 77.73
C PRO A 838 -5.79 -2.22 78.38
N LYS A 839 -6.66 -1.30 77.95
CA LYS A 839 -8.07 -1.27 78.37
C LYS A 839 -8.92 -2.07 77.39
N VAL A 840 -9.98 -2.70 77.87
CA VAL A 840 -10.99 -3.35 77.01
C VAL A 840 -11.91 -2.28 76.44
N TYR A 841 -12.08 -2.24 75.13
CA TYR A 841 -13.03 -1.36 74.45
C TYR A 841 -14.23 -2.17 73.94
N ASP A 842 -15.40 -1.52 73.90
CA ASP A 842 -16.58 -2.07 73.25
C ASP A 842 -16.39 -2.09 71.72
N ARG A 843 -17.11 -3.00 71.06
CA ARG A 843 -17.15 -3.03 69.59
C ARG A 843 -17.76 -1.75 69.05
N SER A 844 -17.14 -1.21 68.01
CA SER A 844 -17.72 -0.07 67.29
C SER A 844 -18.92 -0.49 66.45
N TRP A 845 -19.97 0.32 66.47
CA TRP A 845 -21.15 0.15 65.61
C TRP A 845 -20.83 0.35 64.12
N ASN A 846 -19.73 1.04 63.79
CA ASN A 846 -19.26 1.24 62.41
C ASN A 846 -18.49 0.02 61.84
N THR A 847 -18.05 -0.90 62.70
CA THR A 847 -17.36 -2.13 62.30
C THR A 847 -18.09 -3.37 62.80
N PRO A 848 -19.30 -3.65 62.27
CA PRO A 848 -20.06 -4.83 62.68
C PRO A 848 -19.31 -6.12 62.33
N ARG A 849 -19.55 -7.17 63.14
CA ARG A 849 -19.09 -8.53 62.84
C ARG A 849 -19.61 -8.98 61.48
N THR A 850 -18.83 -9.79 60.80
CA THR A 850 -19.27 -10.43 59.56
C THR A 850 -20.13 -11.65 59.84
N GLN A 851 -20.94 -12.08 58.87
CA GLN A 851 -21.75 -13.31 59.01
C GLN A 851 -20.88 -14.55 59.21
N MET A 852 -19.71 -14.60 58.56
CA MET A 852 -18.72 -15.65 58.79
C MET A 852 -18.18 -15.67 60.23
N HIS A 853 -17.89 -14.49 60.80
CA HIS A 853 -17.46 -14.39 62.20
C HIS A 853 -18.57 -14.86 63.14
N LEU A 854 -19.81 -14.43 62.90
CA LEU A 854 -20.97 -14.85 63.70
C LEU A 854 -21.17 -16.37 63.63
N ALA A 855 -21.13 -16.94 62.43
CA ALA A 855 -21.29 -18.38 62.21
C ALA A 855 -20.23 -19.21 62.95
N LEU A 856 -18.96 -18.80 62.91
CA LEU A 856 -17.90 -19.50 63.64
C LEU A 856 -18.16 -19.48 65.16
N TRP A 857 -18.34 -18.29 65.73
CA TRP A 857 -18.31 -18.11 67.18
C TRP A 857 -19.62 -18.44 67.89
N GLU A 858 -20.76 -18.18 67.25
CA GLU A 858 -22.08 -18.40 67.82
C GLU A 858 -22.61 -19.81 67.50
N ASP A 859 -22.58 -20.22 66.23
CA ASP A 859 -23.21 -21.48 65.80
C ASP A 859 -22.27 -22.68 65.88
N VAL A 860 -21.02 -22.55 65.44
CA VAL A 860 -20.11 -23.70 65.31
C VAL A 860 -19.32 -23.97 66.60
N LEU A 861 -18.82 -22.93 67.25
CA LEU A 861 -18.05 -23.06 68.50
C LEU A 861 -18.90 -22.92 69.77
N GLY A 862 -20.04 -22.20 69.69
CA GLY A 862 -20.87 -21.87 70.85
C GLY A 862 -20.15 -21.08 71.94
N MET A 863 -19.15 -20.28 71.56
CA MET A 863 -18.33 -19.47 72.46
C MET A 863 -18.72 -17.99 72.45
N ALA A 864 -19.75 -17.61 71.71
CA ALA A 864 -20.30 -16.25 71.63
C ALA A 864 -19.19 -15.17 71.50
N ASP A 865 -19.19 -14.14 72.34
CA ASP A 865 -18.23 -13.02 72.26
C ASP A 865 -16.84 -13.30 72.86
N SER A 866 -16.54 -14.57 73.18
CA SER A 866 -15.20 -14.95 73.66
C SER A 866 -14.11 -14.62 72.65
N GLY A 867 -14.41 -14.66 71.34
CA GLY A 867 -13.48 -14.28 70.28
C GLY A 867 -13.05 -12.81 70.28
N PHE A 868 -13.84 -11.94 70.92
CA PHE A 868 -13.56 -10.51 71.03
C PHE A 868 -12.91 -10.16 72.37
N THR A 869 -13.48 -10.70 73.45
CA THR A 869 -13.20 -10.31 74.83
C THR A 869 -12.03 -11.07 75.45
N SER A 870 -11.73 -12.26 74.94
CA SER A 870 -10.67 -13.12 75.47
C SER A 870 -9.49 -13.20 74.52
N ARG A 871 -8.29 -13.47 75.06
CA ARG A 871 -7.12 -13.75 74.23
C ARG A 871 -7.26 -15.11 73.59
N LEU A 872 -7.08 -15.21 72.27
CA LEU A 872 -7.26 -16.47 71.55
C LEU A 872 -6.35 -17.59 72.10
N ALA A 873 -5.14 -17.26 72.57
CA ALA A 873 -4.22 -18.21 73.21
C ALA A 873 -4.77 -18.84 74.51
N GLN A 874 -5.73 -18.19 75.17
CA GLN A 874 -6.35 -18.66 76.42
C GLN A 874 -7.62 -19.48 76.18
N LEU A 875 -8.18 -19.40 74.97
CA LEU A 875 -9.34 -20.18 74.56
C LEU A 875 -8.94 -21.62 74.23
N ARG A 876 -9.81 -22.57 74.61
CA ARG A 876 -9.67 -23.99 74.29
C ARG A 876 -10.57 -24.32 73.11
N PHE A 877 -10.00 -24.62 71.94
CA PHE A 877 -10.80 -25.00 70.79
C PHE A 877 -11.12 -26.51 70.82
N PRO A 878 -12.29 -26.94 70.30
CA PRO A 878 -12.63 -28.34 70.20
C PRO A 878 -11.58 -29.15 69.41
N GLY A 879 -11.26 -30.35 69.91
CA GLY A 879 -10.26 -31.23 69.29
C GLY A 879 -8.79 -30.90 69.62
N GLU A 880 -8.50 -29.81 70.34
CA GLU A 880 -7.13 -29.51 70.80
C GLU A 880 -6.71 -30.43 71.97
N ARG A 881 -5.53 -31.05 71.88
CA ARG A 881 -4.95 -31.79 73.01
C ARG A 881 -4.53 -30.81 74.11
N ALA A 882 -4.96 -31.05 75.34
CA ALA A 882 -4.57 -30.24 76.48
C ALA A 882 -3.04 -30.17 76.62
N VAL A 883 -2.46 -28.97 76.48
CA VAL A 883 -1.05 -28.73 76.80
C VAL A 883 -0.90 -28.80 78.32
N ARG A 884 -0.20 -29.83 78.83
CA ARG A 884 0.21 -29.92 80.23
C ARG A 884 1.13 -28.72 80.54
N LYS A 885 0.68 -27.78 81.37
CA LYS A 885 1.56 -26.79 82.01
C LYS A 885 2.61 -27.55 82.85
N LYS A 886 3.90 -27.50 82.48
CA LYS A 886 4.99 -27.74 83.44
C LYS A 886 5.14 -26.45 84.26
N GLY A 887 5.08 -26.59 85.58
CA GLY A 887 5.10 -25.48 86.54
C GLY A 887 6.44 -24.79 86.64
N HIS A 888 6.33 -23.49 87.00
CA HIS A 888 7.28 -22.53 87.56
C HIS A 888 8.73 -22.50 87.08
#